data_AF-A0A6A7C4L7-F1
#
_entry.id   AF-A0A6A7C4L7-F1
#
_cell.length_a   1.000
_cell.length_b   1.000
_cell.length_c   1.000
_cell.angle_alpha   90.00
_cell.angle_beta   90.00
_cell.angle_gamma   90.00
#
_symmetry.space_group_name_H-M   'P 1'
#
loop_
_entity.id
_entity.type
_entity.pdbx_description
1 polymer ?
#
loop_
_entity_poly.entity_id
_entity_poly.type
_entity_poly.pdbx_seq_one_letter_code
_entity_poly.pdbx_strand_id
1 'polypeptide(L)'
;MPQQHKKRGRRMKRTASERGEDASPVADGHRDVKRRKSSIDPRYLPDRRLVEFEQNQDVVQEDEAPEQEVAFFGQLDADEIEFFQRADEELAESSFENDEDKQAYLERVHKDMEGKELKIAQSQSCSRFMERIIQLSNVVQVKSLFQAFSENFAKLVTHRSASHCCETLFRRANDLLAEDEGESSIEQLLVTTMEELEKSIGYLITDQYASHTLRLLLLIFAGESLDSPKYMSQSGRKEHMAVARSNGPEAEPKSKTVSKSFDGALEKLLATSAASFDTPKLRALATHTHGGPTLSLLLRLELAHFGKQRGRQEDSILRKLLPDDAAQAEDDSATFVGSLVYDPIGSFLIEEIIQQAPAKTFKSLYKSVFKSRLVSWARNETAGYVVCRILERLGKDDLHEAHEMLIGSLAQLLNLNRVMVIRTLIDRCIAREIETQAIAAAITEAIQGPDDTFDLNRFLKFNQESAEPTPDVVKVHFNLLAQAMLLAPGSLNRIILDALSHTNNKTMLAMAADPIVSRTIQVALSTKHASIIERRKLIQHFYGQIGEMALGKYSSHVVDRIWDGTYGLAFIRERIAEEMAENEDAMRDSPSGSAVWHNWKMDLYQKRRKEWLVQSKKQAGNDGFQSFSEMEKKKTPLDLARERSAKKKEGDNENKKGRRRKAKSVETKQTVAGAASTCQGGSHRPSPHSKHDPPKIFYPHPKISNMSSIIEETTSLLTSVQSSILSFIQSASDPNPKSLIDPHPPAELDSLLNLNFPDHGLGKPGFLALMSHLHRYSVNTFHQGFLDKLYSSNNPVGLASDLLLSSLNTNLHVYQVSPALTVVEKRTARALAEMFGFKGQHAGGVSQPGGSAANQMSIVVARNVLFPETKRKGLGGRRFVVFTSRHGHYSLEKAAQMFGFGAEAVRGVEIDKGGRMRIDVLERMVIESKESGETPFYVNATAGTTVLGSYDPLEEIAGVCRRHGLWMHVDASWGGPVVFSDRGKEKLKGVELADSLTICPHKMLGIPVTCSFLLSKDLREVHQGMTLPAGYLFHEMEGEEVWDLADLTPQCGRRGDALKLALAWIYHGSEGFGKAVDQAFDTAAYLAELVKAREGFTLVSPDPPPCLQVCFYYRKRTAQAGSGWQDLNSRATEGICKGLVSKGFMVDYAPGEDGRFLRVVVNILTTRETVERLVDAVAECCTV
;
A
#
# COMPACT_ATOMS: atom_id res chain seq x y z
N MET A 1 -47.56 27.04 25.88
CA MET A 1 -48.76 26.68 26.67
C MET A 1 -49.13 25.22 26.37
N PRO A 2 -49.83 24.51 27.28
CA PRO A 2 -49.51 23.11 27.54
C PRO A 2 -50.41 22.06 26.86
N GLN A 3 -49.91 20.82 26.89
CA GLN A 3 -50.63 19.59 26.55
C GLN A 3 -51.77 19.28 27.52
N GLN A 4 -52.74 18.44 27.11
CA GLN A 4 -52.94 17.08 27.67
C GLN A 4 -54.13 16.33 27.01
N HIS A 5 -53.96 15.01 26.79
CA HIS A 5 -54.88 13.85 26.96
C HIS A 5 -56.42 13.97 26.74
N LYS A 6 -57.19 12.93 26.33
CA LYS A 6 -57.06 11.45 26.48
C LYS A 6 -58.00 10.69 25.49
N LYS A 7 -57.83 9.36 25.36
CA LYS A 7 -58.60 8.46 24.44
C LYS A 7 -59.89 7.84 25.04
N ARG A 8 -60.81 7.40 24.15
CA ARG A 8 -61.92 6.38 24.22
C ARG A 8 -63.29 7.00 23.82
N GLY A 9 -64.21 6.37 23.08
CA GLY A 9 -64.19 5.13 22.28
C GLY A 9 -65.60 4.56 21.97
N ARG A 10 -65.83 4.07 20.73
CA ARG A 10 -66.95 3.20 20.23
C ARG A 10 -68.42 3.73 20.05
N ARG A 11 -68.79 3.91 18.77
CA ARG A 11 -69.67 3.02 17.93
C ARG A 11 -71.17 2.83 18.25
N MET A 12 -72.05 3.38 17.40
CA MET A 12 -73.11 2.71 16.57
C MET A 12 -74.01 3.79 15.88
N LYS A 13 -74.81 3.61 14.82
CA LYS A 13 -74.94 2.75 13.60
C LYS A 13 -76.42 2.86 13.12
N ARG A 14 -76.70 3.24 11.85
CA ARG A 14 -77.92 2.97 11.01
C ARG A 14 -77.84 3.88 9.75
N THR A 15 -77.77 3.45 8.47
CA THR A 15 -78.64 2.63 7.55
C THR A 15 -79.96 3.32 7.14
N ALA A 16 -80.45 3.30 5.89
CA ALA A 16 -80.05 2.64 4.62
C ALA A 16 -80.85 3.18 3.38
N SER A 17 -80.72 2.50 2.21
CA SER A 17 -81.54 2.49 0.96
C SER A 17 -80.96 3.27 -0.26
N GLU A 18 -81.07 2.82 -1.54
CA GLU A 18 -81.27 1.46 -2.12
C GLU A 18 -81.07 1.42 -3.67
N ARG A 19 -80.90 0.20 -4.24
CA ARG A 19 -80.92 -0.22 -5.68
C ARG A 19 -79.72 0.17 -6.58
N GLY A 20 -79.17 -0.74 -7.40
CA GLY A 20 -79.43 -2.19 -7.52
C GLY A 20 -78.73 -2.83 -8.74
N GLU A 21 -78.58 -4.17 -8.69
CA GLU A 21 -78.11 -5.10 -9.74
C GLU A 21 -76.59 -5.10 -10.06
N ASP A 22 -75.87 -6.24 -10.19
CA ASP A 22 -75.78 -7.54 -9.46
C ASP A 22 -74.60 -8.33 -10.11
N ALA A 23 -73.99 -9.42 -9.64
CA ALA A 23 -73.93 -10.25 -8.41
C ALA A 23 -72.60 -11.08 -8.49
N SER A 24 -72.07 -11.85 -7.53
CA SER A 24 -72.39 -12.21 -6.13
C SER A 24 -71.06 -12.57 -5.38
N PRO A 25 -71.03 -12.86 -4.05
CA PRO A 25 -69.81 -12.67 -3.24
C PRO A 25 -69.23 -13.93 -2.54
N VAL A 26 -68.17 -13.72 -1.73
CA VAL A 26 -67.90 -14.20 -0.34
C VAL A 26 -66.37 -14.28 -0.09
N ALA A 27 -65.74 -13.94 1.05
CA ALA A 27 -66.00 -12.95 2.11
C ALA A 27 -64.74 -12.76 3.03
N ASP A 28 -64.58 -11.53 3.58
CA ASP A 28 -63.92 -11.12 4.86
C ASP A 28 -62.42 -11.43 5.18
N GLY A 29 -61.76 -10.58 6.01
CA GLY A 29 -60.45 -10.94 6.62
C GLY A 29 -59.32 -9.91 6.88
N HIS A 30 -59.57 -8.72 7.47
CA HIS A 30 -58.60 -7.91 8.29
C HIS A 30 -57.30 -7.23 7.71
N ARG A 31 -57.23 -5.90 8.00
CA ARG A 31 -56.07 -5.03 8.43
C ARG A 31 -55.04 -4.43 7.42
N ASP A 32 -54.64 -3.20 7.80
CA ASP A 32 -53.35 -2.49 7.62
C ASP A 32 -52.88 -1.80 6.30
N VAL A 33 -52.75 -0.45 6.42
CA VAL A 33 -51.69 0.47 5.91
C VAL A 33 -51.54 0.69 4.36
N LYS A 34 -50.88 1.82 4.00
CA LYS A 34 -50.39 2.27 2.67
C LYS A 34 -51.46 2.98 1.79
N ARG A 35 -51.24 4.16 1.17
CA ARG A 35 -50.03 4.84 0.63
C ARG A 35 -49.37 4.05 -0.51
N ARG A 36 -49.99 4.09 -1.71
CA ARG A 36 -49.55 3.33 -2.90
C ARG A 36 -48.21 3.84 -3.47
N LYS A 37 -47.28 2.89 -3.66
CA LYS A 37 -46.27 2.91 -4.74
C LYS A 37 -46.93 2.47 -6.06
N SER A 38 -46.27 2.76 -7.18
CA SER A 38 -46.52 2.14 -8.49
C SER A 38 -45.72 0.84 -8.67
N SER A 39 -46.20 -0.05 -9.53
CA SER A 39 -45.61 -1.37 -9.84
C SER A 39 -45.75 -1.68 -11.34
N ILE A 40 -44.81 -2.47 -11.89
CA ILE A 40 -44.87 -3.11 -13.21
C ILE A 40 -44.80 -4.64 -12.99
N ASP A 41 -45.48 -5.44 -13.81
CA ASP A 41 -45.80 -6.86 -13.51
C ASP A 41 -44.97 -7.93 -14.30
N PRO A 42 -44.72 -9.12 -13.71
CA PRO A 42 -44.09 -10.36 -14.19
C PRO A 42 -44.14 -10.92 -15.64
N ARG A 43 -43.06 -11.67 -15.96
CA ARG A 43 -42.98 -13.12 -16.32
C ARG A 43 -42.73 -13.50 -17.80
N TYR A 44 -41.56 -14.12 -18.06
CA TYR A 44 -41.43 -15.58 -18.22
C TYR A 44 -39.95 -16.05 -18.09
N LEU A 45 -39.74 -17.19 -17.41
CA LEU A 45 -38.50 -17.99 -17.32
C LEU A 45 -38.87 -19.44 -17.73
N PRO A 46 -37.98 -20.23 -18.36
CA PRO A 46 -37.06 -21.15 -17.64
C PRO A 46 -35.70 -21.38 -18.37
N ASP A 47 -34.69 -22.11 -17.90
CA ASP A 47 -34.23 -22.61 -16.58
C ASP A 47 -32.80 -23.16 -16.81
N ARG A 48 -31.80 -22.77 -16.01
CA ARG A 48 -30.65 -23.63 -15.66
C ARG A 48 -29.82 -23.03 -14.53
N ARG A 49 -29.69 -23.81 -13.46
CA ARG A 49 -28.98 -23.48 -12.22
C ARG A 49 -27.46 -23.50 -12.42
N LEU A 50 -26.79 -22.42 -12.03
CA LEU A 50 -25.46 -22.45 -11.42
C LEU A 50 -25.54 -21.63 -10.14
N VAL A 51 -24.91 -22.13 -9.07
CA VAL A 51 -24.92 -21.48 -7.75
C VAL A 51 -23.69 -20.57 -7.67
N GLU A 52 -23.90 -19.29 -7.84
CA GLU A 52 -22.88 -18.27 -7.57
C GLU A 52 -22.80 -18.04 -6.06
N PHE A 53 -21.61 -18.23 -5.49
CA PHE A 53 -21.31 -17.74 -4.14
C PHE A 53 -20.77 -16.32 -4.26
N GLU A 54 -21.61 -15.34 -3.92
CA GLU A 54 -21.28 -13.92 -3.91
C GLU A 54 -20.13 -13.60 -2.93
N GLN A 55 -19.49 -12.44 -3.11
CA GLN A 55 -18.45 -11.93 -2.22
C GLN A 55 -19.05 -11.51 -0.87
N ASN A 56 -19.19 -12.49 0.01
CA ASN A 56 -19.77 -12.35 1.35
C ASN A 56 -18.87 -11.57 2.33
N GLN A 57 -18.77 -10.25 2.16
CA GLN A 57 -18.47 -9.35 3.29
C GLN A 57 -19.72 -9.06 4.14
N ASP A 58 -20.93 -9.25 3.61
CA ASP A 58 -22.20 -8.96 4.29
C ASP A 58 -22.82 -10.13 5.09
N VAL A 59 -22.18 -11.32 5.12
CA VAL A 59 -22.78 -12.54 5.75
C VAL A 59 -22.36 -12.77 7.20
N VAL A 60 -21.26 -12.15 7.66
CA VAL A 60 -21.13 -11.88 9.09
C VAL A 60 -21.92 -10.60 9.34
N GLN A 61 -23.23 -10.74 9.58
CA GLN A 61 -23.87 -9.80 10.49
C GLN A 61 -23.00 -9.81 11.75
N GLU A 62 -22.38 -8.67 12.06
CA GLU A 62 -21.85 -8.41 13.39
C GLU A 62 -23.00 -8.75 14.34
N ASP A 63 -22.86 -9.81 15.13
CA ASP A 63 -23.83 -10.11 16.19
C ASP A 63 -23.86 -8.85 17.06
N GLU A 64 -24.99 -8.12 17.02
CA GLU A 64 -25.08 -6.72 17.44
C GLU A 64 -24.28 -6.52 18.72
N ALA A 65 -23.23 -5.69 18.66
CA ALA A 65 -22.44 -5.38 19.83
C ALA A 65 -23.43 -4.99 20.93
N PRO A 66 -23.53 -5.77 22.04
CA PRO A 66 -24.59 -5.60 23.02
C PRO A 66 -24.58 -4.13 23.44
N GLU A 67 -25.75 -3.48 23.59
CA GLU A 67 -25.88 -2.03 23.82
C GLU A 67 -24.98 -1.55 24.98
N GLN A 68 -23.73 -1.25 24.64
CA GLN A 68 -22.65 -0.94 25.56
C GLN A 68 -22.22 0.48 25.21
N GLU A 69 -22.63 1.41 26.06
CA GLU A 69 -22.12 2.77 26.06
C GLU A 69 -20.60 2.72 25.95
N VAL A 70 -20.02 3.52 25.04
CA VAL A 70 -18.57 3.64 24.87
C VAL A 70 -17.97 3.91 26.24
N ALA A 71 -17.27 2.92 26.79
CA ALA A 71 -16.93 2.89 28.20
C ALA A 71 -16.04 4.08 28.54
N PHE A 72 -16.59 5.04 29.29
CA PHE A 72 -15.90 6.27 29.66
C PHE A 72 -15.65 6.26 31.17
N PHE A 73 -14.43 5.95 31.58
CA PHE A 73 -14.06 5.90 33.00
C PHE A 73 -13.71 7.29 33.60
N GLY A 74 -14.01 8.36 32.84
CA GLY A 74 -13.66 9.74 33.17
C GLY A 74 -12.42 10.23 32.43
N GLN A 75 -12.15 11.53 32.56
CA GLN A 75 -10.89 12.13 32.13
C GLN A 75 -9.99 12.37 33.34
N LEU A 76 -8.68 12.40 33.07
CA LEU A 76 -7.70 13.01 33.95
C LEU A 76 -7.79 14.53 33.79
N ASP A 77 -7.57 15.28 34.86
CA ASP A 77 -7.40 16.73 34.76
C ASP A 77 -5.99 17.13 34.27
N ALA A 78 -5.75 18.42 34.07
CA ALA A 78 -4.49 18.91 33.52
C ALA A 78 -3.29 18.62 34.44
N ASP A 79 -3.48 18.78 35.75
CA ASP A 79 -2.44 18.59 36.77
C ASP A 79 -2.11 17.09 36.89
N GLU A 80 -3.11 16.21 36.81
CA GLU A 80 -2.94 14.76 36.73
C GLU A 80 -2.18 14.33 35.46
N ILE A 81 -2.47 14.91 34.30
CA ILE A 81 -1.77 14.59 33.05
C ILE A 81 -0.30 15.01 33.12
N GLU A 82 -0.02 16.25 33.55
CA GLU A 82 1.35 16.76 33.69
C GLU A 82 2.17 15.90 34.66
N PHE A 83 1.57 15.52 35.80
CA PHE A 83 2.20 14.64 36.78
C PHE A 83 2.60 13.27 36.18
N PHE A 84 1.68 12.59 35.49
CA PHE A 84 1.97 11.27 34.93
C PHE A 84 2.91 11.32 33.71
N GLN A 85 2.90 12.40 32.93
CA GLN A 85 3.87 12.59 31.84
C GLN A 85 5.28 12.78 32.39
N ARG A 86 5.44 13.65 33.38
CA ARG A 86 6.73 13.87 34.06
C ARG A 86 7.25 12.59 34.74
N ALA A 87 6.37 11.81 35.37
CA ALA A 87 6.75 10.53 35.96
C ALA A 87 7.21 9.51 34.89
N ASP A 88 6.67 9.56 33.66
CA ASP A 88 7.16 8.72 32.56
C ASP A 88 8.56 9.12 32.10
N GLU A 89 8.83 10.41 32.00
CA GLU A 89 10.15 10.98 31.64
C GLU A 89 11.22 10.63 32.68
N GLU A 90 10.95 10.88 33.97
CA GLU A 90 11.86 10.53 35.08
C GLU A 90 12.15 9.01 35.12
N LEU A 91 11.17 8.16 34.76
CA LEU A 91 11.37 6.71 34.61
C LEU A 91 12.11 6.30 33.31
N ALA A 92 12.09 7.13 32.26
CA ALA A 92 12.79 6.88 31.00
C ALA A 92 14.30 7.12 31.13
N GLU A 93 14.68 8.26 31.71
CA GLU A 93 16.06 8.72 31.79
C GLU A 93 16.94 7.84 32.69
N SER A 94 16.33 6.99 33.51
CA SER A 94 17.01 6.04 34.42
C SER A 94 17.99 6.73 35.38
N SER A 95 17.65 7.95 35.82
CA SER A 95 18.47 8.85 36.65
C SER A 95 18.53 8.48 38.14
N PHE A 96 18.20 7.24 38.52
CA PHE A 96 18.18 6.78 39.91
C PHE A 96 19.57 6.31 40.34
N GLU A 97 20.03 6.70 41.55
CA GLU A 97 21.37 6.36 42.04
C GLU A 97 21.53 4.86 42.36
N ASN A 98 20.43 4.19 42.71
CA ASN A 98 20.37 2.75 43.02
C ASN A 98 18.94 2.20 42.81
N ASP A 99 18.79 0.88 42.85
CA ASP A 99 17.49 0.21 42.65
C ASP A 99 16.51 0.41 43.82
N GLU A 100 16.97 0.69 45.05
CA GLU A 100 16.10 0.91 46.21
C GLU A 100 15.33 2.23 46.08
N ASP A 101 16.01 3.32 45.69
CA ASP A 101 15.40 4.62 45.41
C ASP A 101 14.37 4.52 44.26
N LYS A 102 14.68 3.73 43.23
CA LYS A 102 13.77 3.46 42.12
C LYS A 102 12.50 2.72 42.58
N GLN A 103 12.62 1.74 43.47
CA GLN A 103 11.46 1.03 44.02
C GLN A 103 10.62 1.93 44.93
N ALA A 104 11.24 2.74 45.79
CA ALA A 104 10.53 3.70 46.65
C ALA A 104 9.77 4.77 45.83
N TYR A 105 10.35 5.22 44.70
CA TYR A 105 9.66 6.09 43.75
C TYR A 105 8.46 5.38 43.09
N LEU A 106 8.63 4.15 42.61
CA LEU A 106 7.55 3.35 42.02
C LEU A 106 6.40 3.11 43.00
N GLU A 107 6.67 2.79 44.28
CA GLU A 107 5.64 2.62 45.31
C GLU A 107 4.81 3.90 45.51
N ARG A 108 5.47 5.07 45.52
CA ARG A 108 4.78 6.36 45.60
C ARG A 108 3.91 6.60 44.37
N VAL A 109 4.45 6.38 43.17
CA VAL A 109 3.71 6.58 41.91
C VAL A 109 2.48 5.66 41.84
N HIS A 110 2.62 4.38 42.22
CA HIS A 110 1.49 3.44 42.31
C HIS A 110 0.38 3.93 43.27
N LYS A 111 0.75 4.59 44.37
CA LYS A 111 -0.22 5.18 45.31
C LYS A 111 -0.92 6.41 44.72
N ASP A 112 -0.20 7.25 43.98
CA ASP A 112 -0.78 8.43 43.32
C ASP A 112 -1.68 8.06 42.12
N MET A 113 -1.58 6.82 41.62
CA MET A 113 -2.47 6.21 40.60
C MET A 113 -3.77 5.60 41.18
N GLU A 114 -3.88 5.41 42.50
CA GLU A 114 -4.97 4.65 43.13
C GLU A 114 -6.35 5.27 42.83
N GLY A 115 -7.25 4.48 42.22
CA GLY A 115 -8.58 4.91 41.79
C GLY A 115 -8.62 5.73 40.49
N LYS A 116 -7.49 5.84 39.77
CA LYS A 116 -7.35 6.54 38.49
C LYS A 116 -6.90 5.62 37.34
N GLU A 117 -6.59 4.36 37.64
CA GLU A 117 -5.94 3.39 36.75
C GLU A 117 -6.69 3.23 35.42
N LEU A 118 -8.02 3.11 35.49
CA LEU A 118 -8.89 3.01 34.31
C LEU A 118 -8.84 4.27 33.42
N LYS A 119 -8.74 5.47 34.03
CA LYS A 119 -8.59 6.73 33.28
C LYS A 119 -7.23 6.82 32.62
N ILE A 120 -6.16 6.46 33.33
CA ILE A 120 -4.79 6.48 32.81
C ILE A 120 -4.66 5.50 31.64
N ALA A 121 -5.21 4.28 31.77
CA ALA A 121 -5.18 3.28 30.71
C ALA A 121 -5.99 3.68 29.45
N GLN A 122 -7.07 4.45 29.61
CA GLN A 122 -7.82 5.01 28.47
C GLN A 122 -7.22 6.31 27.90
N SER A 123 -6.40 7.03 28.67
CA SER A 123 -5.81 8.30 28.24
C SER A 123 -4.83 8.09 27.09
N GLN A 124 -4.99 8.84 25.99
CA GLN A 124 -4.04 8.81 24.87
C GLN A 124 -2.65 9.35 25.26
N SER A 125 -2.57 10.29 26.21
CA SER A 125 -1.30 10.84 26.69
C SER A 125 -0.63 9.99 27.76
N CYS A 126 -1.39 9.21 28.54
CA CYS A 126 -0.87 8.50 29.72
C CYS A 126 -0.90 6.96 29.61
N SER A 127 -1.42 6.36 28.53
CA SER A 127 -1.42 4.91 28.38
C SER A 127 -0.01 4.33 28.28
N ARG A 128 0.93 5.05 27.64
CA ARG A 128 2.35 4.63 27.55
C ARG A 128 3.05 4.63 28.91
N PHE A 129 2.72 5.60 29.77
CA PHE A 129 3.11 5.60 31.18
C PHE A 129 2.55 4.37 31.92
N MET A 130 1.26 4.06 31.76
CA MET A 130 0.65 2.85 32.33
C MET A 130 1.37 1.58 31.86
N GLU A 131 1.68 1.47 30.56
CA GLU A 131 2.47 0.34 30.02
C GLU A 131 3.85 0.24 30.67
N ARG A 132 4.57 1.36 30.87
CA ARG A 132 5.88 1.38 31.54
C ARG A 132 5.78 1.00 33.03
N ILE A 133 4.80 1.54 33.75
CA ILE A 133 4.55 1.19 35.15
C ILE A 133 4.26 -0.30 35.30
N ILE A 134 3.41 -0.87 34.44
CA ILE A 134 3.14 -2.31 34.42
C ILE A 134 4.43 -3.12 34.22
N GLN A 135 5.30 -2.74 33.27
CA GLN A 135 6.57 -3.44 33.02
C GLN A 135 7.51 -3.43 34.24
N LEU A 136 7.47 -2.36 35.03
CA LEU A 136 8.28 -2.20 36.24
C LEU A 136 7.63 -2.79 37.51
N SER A 137 6.33 -3.05 37.49
CA SER A 137 5.53 -3.51 38.64
C SER A 137 6.00 -4.87 39.18
N ASN A 138 5.96 -5.04 40.50
CA ASN A 138 6.16 -6.32 41.21
C ASN A 138 4.86 -7.15 41.32
N VAL A 139 4.93 -8.35 41.91
CA VAL A 139 3.79 -9.28 42.08
C VAL A 139 2.58 -8.63 42.75
N VAL A 140 2.79 -7.82 43.79
CA VAL A 140 1.70 -7.18 44.56
C VAL A 140 1.03 -6.07 43.72
N GLN A 141 1.85 -5.24 43.07
CA GLN A 141 1.39 -4.15 42.19
C GLN A 141 0.61 -4.70 40.98
N VAL A 142 1.09 -5.78 40.35
CA VAL A 142 0.37 -6.44 39.24
C VAL A 142 -0.98 -6.96 39.69
N LYS A 143 -1.08 -7.63 40.85
CA LYS A 143 -2.36 -8.09 41.41
C LYS A 143 -3.34 -6.94 41.68
N SER A 144 -2.84 -5.82 42.20
CA SER A 144 -3.65 -4.60 42.41
C SER A 144 -4.19 -4.04 41.09
N LEU A 145 -3.37 -3.98 40.04
CA LEU A 145 -3.82 -3.54 38.70
C LEU A 145 -4.85 -4.48 38.07
N PHE A 146 -4.72 -5.81 38.24
CA PHE A 146 -5.77 -6.76 37.85
C PHE A 146 -7.10 -6.50 38.58
N GLN A 147 -7.04 -6.20 39.89
CA GLN A 147 -8.24 -5.87 40.68
C GLN A 147 -8.88 -4.56 40.20
N ALA A 148 -8.09 -3.53 39.89
CA ALA A 148 -8.57 -2.26 39.35
C ALA A 148 -9.20 -2.39 37.94
N PHE A 149 -8.75 -3.35 37.13
CA PHE A 149 -9.27 -3.60 35.77
C PHE A 149 -10.42 -4.62 35.72
N SER A 150 -10.66 -5.35 36.82
CA SER A 150 -11.71 -6.37 36.94
C SER A 150 -13.11 -5.84 36.55
N GLU A 151 -13.94 -6.72 35.99
CA GLU A 151 -15.28 -6.42 35.45
C GLU A 151 -15.31 -5.43 34.27
N ASN A 152 -14.15 -4.95 33.84
CA ASN A 152 -14.01 -3.98 32.76
C ASN A 152 -13.03 -4.44 31.67
N PHE A 153 -12.43 -5.63 31.77
CA PHE A 153 -11.53 -6.15 30.75
C PHE A 153 -12.18 -6.18 29.37
N ALA A 154 -13.43 -6.63 29.23
CA ALA A 154 -14.14 -6.63 27.94
C ALA A 154 -14.20 -5.25 27.27
N LYS A 155 -14.25 -4.17 28.07
CA LYS A 155 -14.26 -2.76 27.62
C LYS A 155 -12.85 -2.20 27.40
N LEU A 156 -11.86 -2.67 28.16
CA LEU A 156 -10.47 -2.23 28.05
C LEU A 156 -9.80 -2.86 26.82
N VAL A 157 -10.01 -4.15 26.55
CA VAL A 157 -9.42 -4.85 25.40
C VAL A 157 -9.96 -4.38 24.05
N THR A 158 -11.16 -3.80 24.02
CA THR A 158 -11.78 -3.16 22.83
C THR A 158 -11.40 -1.69 22.67
N HIS A 159 -10.70 -1.09 23.65
CA HIS A 159 -10.31 0.31 23.61
C HIS A 159 -8.91 0.50 22.99
N ARG A 160 -8.78 1.46 22.06
CA ARG A 160 -7.58 1.74 21.26
C ARG A 160 -6.27 1.92 22.04
N SER A 161 -6.35 2.46 23.27
CA SER A 161 -5.18 2.67 24.13
C SER A 161 -5.07 1.66 25.27
N ALA A 162 -6.22 1.19 25.80
CA ALA A 162 -6.21 0.36 27.01
C ALA A 162 -5.96 -1.12 26.68
N SER A 163 -6.24 -1.55 25.46
CA SER A 163 -5.86 -2.87 24.94
C SER A 163 -4.35 -3.12 25.01
N HIS A 164 -3.54 -2.11 24.71
CA HIS A 164 -2.08 -2.16 24.89
C HIS A 164 -1.68 -2.28 26.38
N CYS A 165 -2.33 -1.55 27.27
CA CYS A 165 -2.15 -1.72 28.72
C CYS A 165 -2.50 -3.16 29.18
N CYS A 166 -3.61 -3.73 28.70
CA CYS A 166 -3.99 -5.11 28.99
C CYS A 166 -2.99 -6.12 28.42
N GLU A 167 -2.54 -5.96 27.18
CA GLU A 167 -1.49 -6.80 26.60
C GLU A 167 -0.22 -6.79 27.48
N THR A 168 0.23 -5.61 27.89
CA THR A 168 1.43 -5.43 28.72
C THR A 168 1.24 -6.01 30.12
N LEU A 169 0.04 -5.88 30.71
CA LEU A 169 -0.32 -6.50 32.00
C LEU A 169 -0.24 -8.03 31.91
N PHE A 170 -0.77 -8.63 30.84
CA PHE A 170 -0.77 -10.09 30.67
C PHE A 170 0.64 -10.64 30.38
N ARG A 171 1.49 -9.91 29.65
CA ARG A 171 2.92 -10.27 29.51
C ARG A 171 3.64 -10.25 30.85
N ARG A 172 3.53 -9.14 31.61
CA ARG A 172 4.17 -9.03 32.93
C ARG A 172 3.69 -10.10 33.90
N ALA A 173 2.38 -10.38 33.91
CA ALA A 173 1.77 -11.44 34.69
C ALA A 173 2.42 -12.81 34.41
N ASN A 174 2.55 -13.17 33.13
CA ASN A 174 3.17 -14.42 32.68
C ASN A 174 4.65 -14.57 33.10
N ASP A 175 5.39 -13.46 33.21
CA ASP A 175 6.78 -13.49 33.65
C ASP A 175 6.90 -13.66 35.16
N LEU A 176 5.99 -13.07 35.93
CA LEU A 176 5.94 -13.16 37.39
C LEU A 176 5.24 -14.44 37.93
N LEU A 177 4.65 -15.28 37.07
CA LEU A 177 3.99 -16.54 37.49
C LEU A 177 4.89 -17.47 38.34
N ALA A 178 6.21 -17.41 38.19
CA ALA A 178 7.15 -18.23 38.95
C ALA A 178 7.50 -17.66 40.33
N GLU A 179 7.15 -16.40 40.59
CA GLU A 179 7.48 -15.65 41.82
C GLU A 179 6.24 -15.46 42.74
N ASP A 180 5.11 -16.07 42.37
CA ASP A 180 3.82 -15.83 42.99
C ASP A 180 3.45 -16.86 44.07
N GLU A 181 3.66 -16.51 45.34
CA GLU A 181 3.26 -17.31 46.51
C GLU A 181 2.12 -16.60 47.29
N GLY A 182 0.85 -16.98 47.07
CA GLY A 182 -0.28 -16.43 47.84
C GLY A 182 -1.68 -16.94 47.47
N GLU A 183 -2.69 -16.65 48.31
CA GLU A 183 -4.07 -17.17 48.19
C GLU A 183 -4.88 -16.64 46.99
N SER A 184 -4.59 -15.42 46.53
CA SER A 184 -5.09 -14.88 45.25
C SER A 184 -3.91 -14.85 44.28
N SER A 185 -3.77 -15.89 43.47
CA SER A 185 -2.67 -16.01 42.51
C SER A 185 -2.95 -15.26 41.21
N ILE A 186 -1.87 -14.82 40.54
CA ILE A 186 -1.87 -14.29 39.18
C ILE A 186 -2.49 -15.32 38.22
N GLU A 187 -2.25 -16.61 38.45
CA GLU A 187 -2.91 -17.71 37.73
C GLU A 187 -4.45 -17.61 37.82
N GLN A 188 -5.00 -17.44 39.03
CA GLN A 188 -6.45 -17.30 39.23
C GLN A 188 -6.99 -16.00 38.61
N LEU A 189 -6.26 -14.88 38.69
CA LEU A 189 -6.65 -13.61 38.10
C LEU A 189 -6.70 -13.68 36.56
N LEU A 190 -5.72 -14.34 35.93
CA LEU A 190 -5.73 -14.59 34.49
C LEU A 190 -6.92 -15.49 34.10
N VAL A 191 -7.21 -16.56 34.85
CA VAL A 191 -8.37 -17.43 34.60
C VAL A 191 -9.68 -16.64 34.70
N THR A 192 -9.88 -15.86 35.76
CA THR A 192 -11.09 -15.04 35.92
C THR A 192 -11.20 -13.96 34.83
N THR A 193 -10.09 -13.39 34.37
CA THR A 193 -10.07 -12.47 33.21
C THR A 193 -10.53 -13.19 31.94
N MET A 194 -10.07 -14.42 31.71
CA MET A 194 -10.51 -15.23 30.56
C MET A 194 -12.02 -15.54 30.63
N GLU A 195 -12.55 -15.86 31.80
CA GLU A 195 -13.99 -16.11 32.01
C GLU A 195 -14.85 -14.84 31.87
N GLU A 196 -14.28 -13.65 32.07
CA GLU A 196 -14.95 -12.39 31.74
C GLU A 196 -15.09 -12.23 30.22
N LEU A 197 -13.98 -12.40 29.48
CA LEU A 197 -13.93 -12.23 28.02
C LEU A 197 -14.73 -13.31 27.27
N GLU A 198 -14.77 -14.54 27.79
CA GLU A 198 -15.53 -15.66 27.22
C GLU A 198 -17.01 -15.29 26.93
N LYS A 199 -17.63 -14.48 27.79
CA LYS A 199 -19.03 -14.06 27.69
C LYS A 199 -19.35 -13.24 26.43
N SER A 200 -18.34 -12.66 25.78
CA SER A 200 -18.47 -11.84 24.57
C SER A 200 -17.58 -12.32 23.42
N ILE A 201 -17.11 -13.58 23.49
CA ILE A 201 -16.10 -14.13 22.56
C ILE A 201 -16.48 -14.02 21.08
N GLY A 202 -17.77 -14.12 20.76
CA GLY A 202 -18.29 -13.99 19.38
C GLY A 202 -17.93 -12.65 18.71
N TYR A 203 -17.95 -11.56 19.48
CA TYR A 203 -17.59 -10.22 19.04
C TYR A 203 -16.07 -9.95 19.20
N LEU A 204 -15.46 -10.38 20.31
CA LEU A 204 -14.05 -10.08 20.60
C LEU A 204 -13.07 -10.74 19.61
N ILE A 205 -13.48 -11.80 18.92
CA ILE A 205 -12.68 -12.45 17.87
C ILE A 205 -12.54 -11.56 16.62
N THR A 206 -13.57 -10.78 16.27
CA THR A 206 -13.57 -9.90 15.08
C THR A 206 -13.11 -8.47 15.39
N ASP A 207 -13.18 -8.03 16.64
CA ASP A 207 -12.74 -6.68 17.04
C ASP A 207 -11.25 -6.41 16.74
N GLN A 208 -10.98 -5.18 16.29
CA GLN A 208 -9.67 -4.77 15.78
C GLN A 208 -8.58 -4.68 16.86
N TYR A 209 -8.96 -4.48 18.13
CA TYR A 209 -8.05 -4.38 19.27
C TYR A 209 -8.10 -5.66 20.13
N ALA A 210 -9.31 -6.11 20.50
CA ALA A 210 -9.51 -7.22 21.43
C ALA A 210 -8.97 -8.53 20.89
N SER A 211 -9.05 -8.75 19.57
CA SER A 211 -8.49 -9.95 18.92
C SER A 211 -6.98 -10.10 19.16
N HIS A 212 -6.21 -9.01 19.32
CA HIS A 212 -4.79 -9.08 19.65
C HIS A 212 -4.57 -9.53 21.09
N THR A 213 -5.29 -8.90 22.02
CA THR A 213 -5.23 -9.22 23.45
C THR A 213 -5.69 -10.66 23.73
N LEU A 214 -6.74 -11.13 23.05
CA LEU A 214 -7.24 -12.49 23.11
C LEU A 214 -6.21 -13.50 22.60
N ARG A 215 -5.56 -13.23 21.45
CA ARG A 215 -4.47 -14.07 20.93
C ARG A 215 -3.29 -14.17 21.90
N LEU A 216 -2.96 -13.09 22.61
CA LEU A 216 -1.93 -13.11 23.65
C LEU A 216 -2.31 -14.03 24.82
N LEU A 217 -3.53 -13.89 25.37
CA LEU A 217 -4.00 -14.76 26.46
C LEU A 217 -4.02 -16.24 26.05
N LEU A 218 -4.47 -16.55 24.83
CA LEU A 218 -4.45 -17.90 24.26
C LEU A 218 -3.02 -18.50 24.24
N LEU A 219 -2.00 -17.71 23.91
CA LEU A 219 -0.60 -18.15 23.91
C LEU A 219 -0.05 -18.36 25.33
N ILE A 220 -0.38 -17.46 26.27
CA ILE A 220 -0.01 -17.58 27.70
C ILE A 220 -0.58 -18.87 28.29
N PHE A 221 -1.86 -19.15 28.06
CA PHE A 221 -2.55 -20.33 28.59
C PHE A 221 -2.03 -21.63 27.97
N ALA A 222 -1.53 -21.58 26.73
CA ALA A 222 -0.85 -22.70 26.08
C ALA A 222 0.64 -22.86 26.48
N GLY A 223 1.21 -21.94 27.26
CA GLY A 223 2.62 -21.97 27.66
C GLY A 223 3.62 -21.71 26.53
N GLU A 224 3.16 -21.08 25.44
CA GLU A 224 3.95 -20.84 24.23
C GLU A 224 4.73 -19.51 24.26
N SER A 225 5.71 -19.36 23.36
CA SER A 225 6.48 -18.13 23.22
C SER A 225 5.61 -16.97 22.72
N LEU A 226 5.67 -15.86 23.44
CA LEU A 226 4.91 -14.62 23.17
C LEU A 226 5.57 -13.75 22.08
N ASP A 227 6.82 -14.07 21.70
CA ASP A 227 7.67 -13.30 20.78
C ASP A 227 7.42 -13.64 19.29
N SER A 228 6.48 -14.56 19.00
CA SER A 228 6.19 -14.99 17.64
C SER A 228 5.59 -13.84 16.82
N PRO A 229 6.31 -13.27 15.81
CA PRO A 229 5.87 -12.09 15.09
C PRO A 229 4.59 -12.35 14.28
N LYS A 230 4.21 -13.62 14.07
CA LYS A 230 2.93 -14.02 13.45
C LYS A 230 1.71 -13.47 14.20
N TYR A 231 1.78 -13.36 15.54
CA TYR A 231 0.63 -13.03 16.38
C TYR A 231 0.74 -11.65 17.07
N MET A 232 1.89 -10.99 17.00
CA MET A 232 2.13 -9.65 17.58
C MET A 232 1.39 -8.52 16.86
N SER A 233 1.08 -7.45 17.61
CA SER A 233 0.61 -6.16 17.09
C SER A 233 1.70 -5.42 16.29
N GLN A 234 1.31 -4.41 15.48
CA GLN A 234 2.29 -3.62 14.72
C GLN A 234 3.29 -2.86 15.62
N SER A 235 2.85 -2.43 16.82
CA SER A 235 3.73 -1.84 17.85
C SER A 235 4.77 -2.85 18.33
N GLY A 236 4.31 -4.03 18.77
CA GLY A 236 5.20 -5.08 19.26
C GLY A 236 6.20 -5.57 18.22
N ARG A 237 5.84 -5.58 16.92
CA ARG A 237 6.79 -5.87 15.83
C ARG A 237 7.88 -4.80 15.71
N LYS A 238 7.56 -3.51 15.84
CA LYS A 238 8.56 -2.42 15.81
C LYS A 238 9.52 -2.50 17.00
N GLU A 239 8.98 -2.72 18.21
CA GLU A 239 9.78 -2.86 19.43
C GLU A 239 10.67 -4.11 19.38
N HIS A 240 10.14 -5.28 18.98
CA HIS A 240 10.94 -6.49 18.78
C HIS A 240 12.02 -6.32 17.68
N MET A 241 11.75 -5.56 16.61
CA MET A 241 12.76 -5.23 15.59
C MET A 241 13.84 -4.24 16.09
N ALA A 242 13.56 -3.47 17.14
CA ALA A 242 14.56 -2.65 17.83
C ALA A 242 15.41 -3.50 18.79
N VAL A 243 14.78 -4.35 19.62
CA VAL A 243 15.47 -5.21 20.59
C VAL A 243 16.29 -6.31 19.92
N ALA A 244 15.82 -6.90 18.81
CA ALA A 244 16.56 -7.91 18.05
C ALA A 244 17.85 -7.37 17.37
N ARG A 245 18.14 -6.07 17.46
CA ARG A 245 19.44 -5.50 17.07
C ARG A 245 20.52 -5.66 18.15
N SER A 246 20.15 -6.11 19.35
CA SER A 246 21.04 -6.31 20.50
C SER A 246 20.73 -7.63 21.23
N ASN A 247 21.25 -8.76 20.72
CA ASN A 247 21.91 -9.85 21.48
C ASN A 247 21.92 -11.19 20.72
N GLY A 248 23.11 -11.79 20.62
CA GLY A 248 23.34 -13.25 20.65
C GLY A 248 22.76 -14.15 19.54
N PRO A 249 23.16 -15.44 19.52
CA PRO A 249 22.45 -16.46 18.76
C PRO A 249 21.11 -16.77 19.44
N GLU A 250 20.05 -16.96 18.65
CA GLU A 250 18.71 -17.29 19.12
C GLU A 250 18.73 -18.49 20.08
N ALA A 251 18.34 -18.27 21.34
CA ALA A 251 18.10 -19.35 22.28
C ALA A 251 16.80 -20.08 21.89
N GLU A 252 16.81 -21.42 21.88
CA GLU A 252 15.60 -22.19 21.59
C GLU A 252 14.46 -21.79 22.55
N PRO A 253 13.23 -21.57 22.04
CA PRO A 253 12.10 -21.12 22.86
C PRO A 253 11.74 -22.22 23.87
N LYS A 254 12.04 -21.97 25.15
CA LYS A 254 11.66 -22.85 26.25
C LYS A 254 10.16 -22.72 26.50
N SER A 255 9.38 -23.75 26.16
CA SER A 255 7.97 -23.84 26.58
C SER A 255 7.89 -23.85 28.11
N LYS A 256 7.11 -22.95 28.72
CA LYS A 256 6.85 -22.96 30.16
C LYS A 256 5.88 -24.11 30.48
N THR A 257 6.04 -24.77 31.63
CA THR A 257 5.09 -25.79 32.10
C THR A 257 3.75 -25.14 32.43
N VAL A 258 2.68 -25.61 31.81
CA VAL A 258 1.31 -25.06 31.95
C VAL A 258 0.61 -25.62 33.18
N SER A 259 -0.16 -24.80 33.89
CA SER A 259 -1.03 -25.24 34.99
C SER A 259 -2.33 -25.87 34.48
N LYS A 260 -2.87 -26.84 35.24
CA LYS A 260 -4.13 -27.52 34.88
C LYS A 260 -5.34 -26.58 34.84
N SER A 261 -5.28 -25.44 35.52
CA SER A 261 -6.32 -24.39 35.47
C SER A 261 -6.38 -23.73 34.10
N PHE A 262 -5.21 -23.39 33.52
CA PHE A 262 -5.08 -22.82 32.18
C PHE A 262 -5.55 -23.81 31.10
N ASP A 263 -5.18 -25.09 31.20
CA ASP A 263 -5.70 -26.13 30.30
C ASP A 263 -7.23 -26.18 30.32
N GLY A 264 -7.84 -26.18 31.51
CA GLY A 264 -9.31 -26.22 31.66
C GLY A 264 -10.02 -24.98 31.12
N ALA A 265 -9.46 -23.79 31.36
CA ALA A 265 -9.99 -22.53 30.84
C ALA A 265 -9.83 -22.42 29.31
N LEU A 266 -8.69 -22.86 28.77
CA LEU A 266 -8.44 -22.89 27.32
C LEU A 266 -9.34 -23.90 26.60
N GLU A 267 -9.57 -25.09 27.19
CA GLU A 267 -10.52 -26.08 26.68
C GLU A 267 -11.95 -25.51 26.65
N LYS A 268 -12.39 -24.88 27.74
CA LYS A 268 -13.71 -24.23 27.84
C LYS A 268 -13.87 -23.14 26.77
N LEU A 269 -12.87 -22.27 26.60
CA LEU A 269 -12.90 -21.21 25.60
C LEU A 269 -12.94 -21.75 24.16
N LEU A 270 -12.21 -22.83 23.86
CA LEU A 270 -12.28 -23.49 22.54
C LEU A 270 -13.68 -24.05 22.27
N ALA A 271 -14.29 -24.72 23.26
CA ALA A 271 -15.65 -25.24 23.16
C ALA A 271 -16.68 -24.12 22.98
N THR A 272 -16.60 -23.04 23.77
CA THR A 272 -17.49 -21.88 23.64
C THR A 272 -17.29 -21.18 22.29
N SER A 273 -16.04 -20.95 21.85
CA SER A 273 -15.74 -20.36 20.52
C SER A 273 -16.29 -21.20 19.38
N ALA A 274 -16.14 -22.53 19.46
CA ALA A 274 -16.72 -23.42 18.48
C ALA A 274 -18.25 -23.41 18.52
N ALA A 275 -18.88 -23.31 19.70
CA ALA A 275 -20.33 -23.24 19.85
C ALA A 275 -20.94 -21.91 19.37
N SER A 276 -20.23 -20.78 19.52
CA SER A 276 -20.71 -19.45 19.10
C SER A 276 -20.93 -19.30 17.60
N PHE A 277 -20.27 -20.12 16.76
CA PHE A 277 -20.37 -20.03 15.31
C PHE A 277 -20.92 -21.32 14.67
N ASP A 278 -21.79 -21.14 13.68
CA ASP A 278 -22.17 -22.20 12.75
C ASP A 278 -21.13 -22.33 11.62
N THR A 279 -21.25 -23.36 10.77
CA THR A 279 -20.30 -23.59 9.67
C THR A 279 -20.19 -22.38 8.71
N PRO A 280 -21.28 -21.72 8.28
CA PRO A 280 -21.20 -20.50 7.49
C PRO A 280 -20.44 -19.35 8.16
N LYS A 281 -20.79 -18.96 9.40
CA LYS A 281 -20.09 -17.88 10.12
C LYS A 281 -18.62 -18.22 10.35
N LEU A 282 -18.30 -19.45 10.75
CA LEU A 282 -16.93 -19.91 10.99
C LEU A 282 -16.09 -19.93 9.70
N ARG A 283 -16.69 -20.27 8.56
CA ARG A 283 -16.04 -20.17 7.24
C ARG A 283 -15.86 -18.72 6.78
N ALA A 284 -16.77 -17.81 7.10
CA ALA A 284 -16.64 -16.39 6.79
C ALA A 284 -15.54 -15.70 7.62
N LEU A 285 -15.30 -16.15 8.87
CA LEU A 285 -14.16 -15.68 9.67
C LEU A 285 -12.79 -16.00 9.03
N ALA A 286 -12.69 -17.00 8.15
CA ALA A 286 -11.43 -17.43 7.56
C ALA A 286 -10.71 -16.35 6.72
N THR A 287 -11.45 -15.43 6.10
CA THR A 287 -10.92 -14.29 5.33
C THR A 287 -11.00 -12.96 6.08
N HIS A 288 -11.49 -12.95 7.33
CA HIS A 288 -11.67 -11.73 8.11
C HIS A 288 -10.34 -11.24 8.72
N THR A 289 -9.99 -9.97 8.53
CA THR A 289 -8.69 -9.38 8.93
C THR A 289 -8.24 -9.69 10.36
N HIS A 290 -9.15 -9.58 11.33
CA HIS A 290 -8.89 -9.84 12.76
C HIS A 290 -9.31 -11.26 13.22
N GLY A 291 -10.48 -11.73 12.78
CA GLY A 291 -11.01 -13.06 13.06
C GLY A 291 -10.18 -14.22 12.50
N GLY A 292 -9.68 -14.13 11.26
CA GLY A 292 -8.94 -15.20 10.58
C GLY A 292 -7.63 -15.62 11.29
N PRO A 293 -6.77 -14.67 11.71
CA PRO A 293 -5.60 -14.96 12.54
C PRO A 293 -5.95 -15.60 13.89
N THR A 294 -7.06 -15.18 14.50
CA THR A 294 -7.55 -15.71 15.78
C THR A 294 -8.11 -17.13 15.64
N LEU A 295 -8.92 -17.38 14.60
CA LEU A 295 -9.42 -18.70 14.20
C LEU A 295 -8.27 -19.67 13.90
N SER A 296 -7.23 -19.20 13.21
CA SER A 296 -6.03 -20.00 12.92
C SER A 296 -5.30 -20.39 14.21
N LEU A 297 -5.21 -19.49 15.20
CA LEU A 297 -4.65 -19.81 16.52
C LEU A 297 -5.51 -20.82 17.29
N LEU A 298 -6.83 -20.62 17.33
CA LEU A 298 -7.76 -21.53 18.01
C LEU A 298 -7.69 -22.95 17.43
N LEU A 299 -7.68 -23.08 16.10
CA LEU A 299 -7.49 -24.36 15.40
C LEU A 299 -6.14 -25.01 15.74
N ARG A 300 -5.07 -24.22 15.81
CA ARG A 300 -3.75 -24.71 16.19
C ARG A 300 -3.75 -25.28 17.59
N LEU A 301 -4.31 -24.55 18.57
CA LEU A 301 -4.36 -24.97 19.96
C LEU A 301 -5.25 -26.21 20.15
N GLU A 302 -6.42 -26.26 19.50
CA GLU A 302 -7.30 -27.45 19.47
C GLU A 302 -6.53 -28.73 19.09
N LEU A 303 -5.71 -28.67 18.04
CA LEU A 303 -5.12 -29.86 17.40
C LEU A 303 -3.68 -30.15 17.85
N ALA A 304 -2.91 -29.14 18.21
CA ALA A 304 -1.52 -29.27 18.66
C ALA A 304 -1.41 -29.44 20.18
N HIS A 305 -2.17 -28.66 20.96
CA HIS A 305 -2.13 -28.70 22.43
C HIS A 305 -2.96 -29.87 22.97
N PHE A 306 -4.26 -29.92 22.64
CA PHE A 306 -5.15 -31.00 23.09
C PHE A 306 -5.14 -32.25 22.21
N GLY A 307 -4.41 -32.21 21.09
CA GLY A 307 -4.10 -33.37 20.27
C GLY A 307 -5.10 -33.66 19.14
N LYS A 308 -4.54 -34.14 18.02
CA LYS A 308 -5.19 -34.31 16.70
C LYS A 308 -6.40 -35.26 16.65
N GLN A 309 -6.80 -35.89 17.76
CA GLN A 309 -8.05 -36.66 17.81
C GLN A 309 -9.28 -35.76 18.02
N ARG A 310 -9.12 -34.55 18.63
CA ARG A 310 -10.22 -33.59 18.79
C ARG A 310 -10.85 -33.20 17.46
N GLY A 311 -10.05 -33.06 16.41
CA GLY A 311 -10.47 -32.78 15.02
C GLY A 311 -11.48 -33.76 14.38
N ARG A 312 -11.97 -34.76 15.12
CA ARG A 312 -13.03 -35.71 14.72
C ARG A 312 -14.33 -35.56 15.50
N GLN A 313 -14.34 -34.79 16.59
CA GLN A 313 -15.53 -34.55 17.42
C GLN A 313 -16.46 -33.55 16.71
N GLU A 314 -17.77 -33.61 16.96
CA GLU A 314 -18.76 -32.78 16.24
C GLU A 314 -18.70 -31.30 16.62
N ASP A 315 -18.24 -31.01 17.84
CA ASP A 315 -17.96 -29.69 18.39
C ASP A 315 -16.62 -29.10 17.92
N SER A 316 -15.80 -29.84 17.18
CA SER A 316 -14.47 -29.38 16.76
C SER A 316 -14.51 -28.28 15.69
N ILE A 317 -13.62 -27.29 15.83
CA ILE A 317 -13.39 -26.22 14.85
C ILE A 317 -12.99 -26.81 13.50
N LEU A 318 -12.05 -27.77 13.47
CA LEU A 318 -11.68 -28.47 12.23
C LEU A 318 -12.87 -29.18 11.59
N ARG A 319 -13.70 -29.85 12.41
CA ARG A 319 -14.85 -30.63 11.92
C ARG A 319 -15.95 -29.74 11.35
N LYS A 320 -16.20 -28.57 11.98
CA LYS A 320 -17.13 -27.55 11.49
C LYS A 320 -16.63 -26.86 10.21
N LEU A 321 -15.33 -26.64 10.07
CA LEU A 321 -14.73 -26.12 8.84
C LEU A 321 -14.77 -27.14 7.69
N LEU A 322 -14.53 -28.43 7.98
CA LEU A 322 -14.41 -29.52 7.00
C LEU A 322 -15.39 -30.71 7.28
N PRO A 323 -16.72 -30.51 7.21
CA PRO A 323 -17.73 -31.52 7.57
C PRO A 323 -17.75 -32.79 6.70
N ASP A 324 -17.09 -32.81 5.55
CA ASP A 324 -17.02 -33.95 4.61
C ASP A 324 -15.60 -34.57 4.51
N ASP A 325 -14.62 -34.12 5.32
CA ASP A 325 -13.18 -34.50 5.23
C ASP A 325 -12.49 -34.12 3.89
N ALA A 326 -13.18 -33.43 2.96
CA ALA A 326 -12.77 -33.21 1.56
C ALA A 326 -12.33 -34.52 0.87
N ALA A 327 -13.23 -35.51 0.89
CA ALA A 327 -13.05 -36.85 0.33
C ALA A 327 -13.01 -36.87 -1.20
N GLN A 328 -13.81 -36.02 -1.85
CA GLN A 328 -13.93 -35.87 -3.30
C GLN A 328 -13.52 -34.43 -3.71
N ALA A 329 -13.35 -34.18 -5.01
CA ALA A 329 -12.91 -32.85 -5.49
C ALA A 329 -14.09 -31.85 -5.56
N GLU A 330 -15.30 -32.39 -5.63
CA GLU A 330 -16.59 -31.72 -5.71
C GLU A 330 -17.19 -31.38 -4.34
N ASP A 331 -16.58 -31.86 -3.26
CA ASP A 331 -17.04 -31.63 -1.88
C ASP A 331 -17.02 -30.14 -1.50
N ASP A 332 -17.97 -29.70 -0.68
CA ASP A 332 -18.07 -28.30 -0.21
C ASP A 332 -16.79 -27.87 0.54
N SER A 333 -16.17 -28.78 1.29
CA SER A 333 -14.91 -28.47 1.99
C SER A 333 -13.69 -28.49 1.07
N ALA A 334 -13.71 -29.28 -0.01
CA ALA A 334 -12.67 -29.24 -1.05
C ALA A 334 -12.72 -27.90 -1.81
N THR A 335 -13.93 -27.42 -2.09
CA THR A 335 -14.19 -26.11 -2.71
C THR A 335 -13.77 -24.96 -1.78
N PHE A 336 -14.16 -25.00 -0.50
CA PHE A 336 -13.77 -24.01 0.52
C PHE A 336 -12.25 -23.94 0.73
N VAL A 337 -11.57 -25.08 0.89
CA VAL A 337 -10.10 -25.09 0.97
C VAL A 337 -9.48 -24.58 -0.34
N GLY A 338 -10.06 -24.94 -1.49
CA GLY A 338 -9.58 -24.51 -2.80
C GLY A 338 -9.67 -23.00 -3.07
N SER A 339 -10.62 -22.29 -2.45
CA SER A 339 -10.78 -20.82 -2.61
C SER A 339 -9.85 -20.03 -1.68
N LEU A 340 -9.71 -20.45 -0.41
CA LEU A 340 -8.89 -19.75 0.58
C LEU A 340 -7.38 -19.75 0.29
N VAL A 341 -6.88 -20.68 -0.51
CA VAL A 341 -5.44 -20.85 -0.79
C VAL A 341 -4.80 -19.62 -1.48
N TYR A 342 -5.60 -18.82 -2.20
CA TYR A 342 -5.13 -17.59 -2.83
C TYR A 342 -5.38 -16.33 -1.99
N ASP A 343 -6.20 -16.43 -0.94
CA ASP A 343 -6.55 -15.29 -0.08
C ASP A 343 -5.43 -15.00 0.94
N PRO A 344 -4.93 -13.75 1.06
CA PRO A 344 -3.82 -13.42 1.95
C PRO A 344 -4.06 -13.69 3.45
N ILE A 345 -5.31 -13.80 3.89
CA ILE A 345 -5.68 -14.10 5.28
C ILE A 345 -6.03 -15.59 5.39
N GLY A 346 -6.89 -16.07 4.49
CA GLY A 346 -7.33 -17.47 4.42
C GLY A 346 -6.19 -18.45 4.25
N SER A 347 -5.12 -18.09 3.53
CA SER A 347 -3.95 -18.95 3.35
C SER A 347 -3.27 -19.34 4.66
N PHE A 348 -3.28 -18.48 5.69
CA PHE A 348 -2.73 -18.82 7.00
C PHE A 348 -3.55 -19.91 7.71
N LEU A 349 -4.88 -19.88 7.57
CA LEU A 349 -5.74 -20.94 8.09
C LEU A 349 -5.48 -22.26 7.35
N ILE A 350 -5.26 -22.21 6.02
CA ILE A 350 -4.92 -23.40 5.23
C ILE A 350 -3.53 -23.93 5.59
N GLU A 351 -2.51 -23.08 5.79
CA GLU A 351 -1.20 -23.47 6.32
C GLU A 351 -1.32 -24.22 7.65
N GLU A 352 -2.22 -23.79 8.54
CA GLU A 352 -2.43 -24.41 9.84
C GLU A 352 -3.21 -25.73 9.75
N ILE A 353 -4.28 -25.78 8.93
CA ILE A 353 -4.96 -27.05 8.57
C ILE A 353 -3.94 -28.06 8.03
N ILE A 354 -3.06 -27.62 7.12
CA ILE A 354 -2.01 -28.47 6.56
C ILE A 354 -1.05 -28.97 7.64
N GLN A 355 -0.64 -28.16 8.62
CA GLN A 355 0.26 -28.63 9.68
C GLN A 355 -0.45 -29.55 10.70
N GLN A 356 -1.68 -29.20 11.10
CA GLN A 356 -2.31 -29.80 12.28
C GLN A 356 -3.37 -30.85 12.03
N ALA A 357 -4.07 -30.85 10.89
CA ALA A 357 -5.17 -31.78 10.64
C ALA A 357 -4.74 -33.26 10.80
N PRO A 358 -5.66 -34.20 11.10
CA PRO A 358 -5.35 -35.63 11.14
C PRO A 358 -4.71 -36.14 9.84
N ALA A 359 -3.88 -37.18 9.93
CA ALA A 359 -3.17 -37.74 8.76
C ALA A 359 -4.12 -38.22 7.64
N LYS A 360 -5.31 -38.72 7.99
CA LYS A 360 -6.35 -39.11 7.04
C LYS A 360 -6.89 -37.89 6.27
N THR A 361 -7.31 -36.85 6.98
CA THR A 361 -7.84 -35.60 6.42
C THR A 361 -6.82 -34.90 5.53
N PHE A 362 -5.55 -34.78 5.96
CA PHE A 362 -4.49 -34.26 5.09
C PHE A 362 -4.26 -35.12 3.84
N LYS A 363 -4.26 -36.45 3.95
CA LYS A 363 -4.12 -37.33 2.78
C LYS A 363 -5.32 -37.28 1.84
N SER A 364 -6.50 -36.90 2.35
CA SER A 364 -7.69 -36.59 1.57
C SER A 364 -7.46 -35.30 0.77
N LEU A 365 -7.27 -34.18 1.47
CA LEU A 365 -6.99 -32.85 0.90
C LEU A 365 -5.83 -32.85 -0.11
N TYR A 366 -4.77 -33.61 0.17
CA TYR A 366 -3.65 -33.73 -0.77
C TYR A 366 -4.09 -34.37 -2.10
N LYS A 367 -4.93 -35.41 -2.05
CA LYS A 367 -5.41 -36.11 -3.24
C LYS A 367 -6.51 -35.36 -3.99
N SER A 368 -7.49 -34.80 -3.28
CA SER A 368 -8.66 -34.13 -3.87
C SER A 368 -8.36 -32.71 -4.34
N VAL A 369 -7.53 -31.95 -3.61
CA VAL A 369 -7.32 -30.52 -3.86
C VAL A 369 -5.86 -30.19 -4.23
N PHE A 370 -4.88 -30.58 -3.41
CA PHE A 370 -3.55 -29.98 -3.47
C PHE A 370 -2.69 -30.51 -4.63
N LYS A 371 -2.65 -31.83 -4.84
CA LYS A 371 -1.73 -32.50 -5.76
C LYS A 371 -1.88 -32.00 -7.21
N SER A 372 -3.12 -31.91 -7.70
CA SER A 372 -3.41 -31.46 -9.08
C SER A 372 -3.10 -29.99 -9.32
N ARG A 373 -3.04 -29.17 -8.26
CA ARG A 373 -2.83 -27.71 -8.32
C ARG A 373 -1.42 -27.28 -7.89
N LEU A 374 -0.61 -28.19 -7.34
CA LEU A 374 0.69 -27.93 -6.70
C LEU A 374 1.62 -27.02 -7.52
N VAL A 375 1.80 -27.31 -8.82
CA VAL A 375 2.66 -26.53 -9.72
C VAL A 375 2.07 -25.17 -10.08
N SER A 376 0.74 -25.01 -10.06
CA SER A 376 0.08 -23.71 -10.22
C SER A 376 0.28 -22.86 -8.97
N TRP A 377 0.02 -23.44 -7.80
CA TRP A 377 0.13 -22.78 -6.50
C TRP A 377 1.56 -22.41 -6.13
N ALA A 378 2.56 -23.22 -6.50
CA ALA A 378 3.98 -22.90 -6.29
C ALA A 378 4.42 -21.59 -6.95
N ARG A 379 3.77 -21.22 -8.08
CA ARG A 379 4.03 -19.96 -8.81
C ARG A 379 3.29 -18.77 -8.20
N ASN A 380 2.31 -19.00 -7.33
CA ASN A 380 1.54 -17.96 -6.68
C ASN A 380 2.30 -17.31 -5.51
N GLU A 381 2.01 -16.04 -5.21
CA GLU A 381 2.61 -15.33 -4.08
C GLU A 381 2.13 -15.88 -2.73
N THR A 382 0.80 -15.93 -2.58
CA THR A 382 0.10 -16.39 -1.39
C THR A 382 0.16 -17.92 -1.27
N ALA A 383 -0.27 -18.63 -2.32
CA ALA A 383 -0.33 -20.09 -2.30
C ALA A 383 1.07 -20.74 -2.30
N GLY A 384 2.14 -20.00 -2.60
CA GLY A 384 3.52 -20.48 -2.46
C GLY A 384 3.86 -20.91 -1.03
N TYR A 385 3.39 -20.16 -0.02
CA TYR A 385 3.57 -20.51 1.39
C TYR A 385 2.78 -21.76 1.77
N VAL A 386 1.54 -21.88 1.27
CA VAL A 386 0.71 -23.10 1.39
C VAL A 386 1.44 -24.32 0.79
N VAL A 387 2.08 -24.17 -0.37
CA VAL A 387 2.90 -25.23 -0.99
C VAL A 387 4.10 -25.61 -0.13
N CYS A 388 4.78 -24.65 0.52
CA CYS A 388 5.85 -24.97 1.47
C CYS A 388 5.32 -25.90 2.59
N ARG A 389 4.16 -25.61 3.18
CA ARG A 389 3.56 -26.48 4.23
C ARG A 389 3.13 -27.85 3.70
N ILE A 390 2.64 -27.92 2.46
CA ILE A 390 2.35 -29.21 1.81
C ILE A 390 3.64 -30.04 1.74
N LEU A 391 4.70 -29.50 1.13
CA LEU A 391 6.00 -30.18 0.96
C LEU A 391 6.62 -30.62 2.29
N GLU A 392 6.53 -29.78 3.32
CA GLU A 392 6.98 -30.12 4.69
C GLU A 392 6.32 -31.40 5.21
N ARG A 393 5.03 -31.60 4.91
CA ARG A 393 4.23 -32.71 5.44
C ARG A 393 4.25 -34.00 4.61
N LEU A 394 4.69 -33.97 3.35
CA LEU A 394 4.67 -35.16 2.49
C LEU A 394 5.50 -36.35 3.01
N GLY A 395 5.03 -37.56 2.68
CA GLY A 395 5.79 -38.80 2.79
C GLY A 395 6.84 -38.91 1.68
N LYS A 396 7.73 -39.91 1.72
CA LYS A 396 8.83 -40.05 0.74
C LYS A 396 8.31 -40.18 -0.70
N ASP A 397 7.32 -41.04 -0.92
CA ASP A 397 6.77 -41.32 -2.26
C ASP A 397 5.99 -40.13 -2.82
N ASP A 398 5.06 -39.56 -2.02
CA ASP A 398 4.29 -38.37 -2.40
C ASP A 398 5.20 -37.15 -2.67
N LEU A 399 6.32 -37.02 -1.93
CA LEU A 399 7.32 -35.96 -2.14
C LEU A 399 8.17 -36.19 -3.40
N HIS A 400 8.46 -37.44 -3.77
CA HIS A 400 9.17 -37.74 -5.01
C HIS A 400 8.34 -37.33 -6.24
N GLU A 401 7.04 -37.62 -6.21
CA GLU A 401 6.11 -37.19 -7.26
C GLU A 401 5.97 -35.65 -7.29
N ALA A 402 5.88 -35.00 -6.12
CA ALA A 402 5.88 -33.53 -6.01
C ALA A 402 7.17 -32.90 -6.56
N HIS A 403 8.33 -33.52 -6.31
CA HIS A 403 9.62 -33.14 -6.85
C HIS A 403 9.63 -33.21 -8.39
N GLU A 404 9.21 -34.33 -8.97
CA GLU A 404 9.10 -34.50 -10.44
C GLU A 404 8.17 -33.45 -11.08
N MET A 405 7.01 -33.19 -10.47
CA MET A 405 6.08 -32.16 -10.96
C MET A 405 6.66 -30.73 -10.89
N LEU A 406 7.49 -30.43 -9.89
CA LEU A 406 8.03 -29.08 -9.67
C LEU A 406 9.29 -28.78 -10.49
N ILE A 407 10.14 -29.77 -10.84
CA ILE A 407 11.39 -29.57 -11.59
C ILE A 407 11.19 -28.69 -12.83
N GLY A 408 10.23 -29.04 -13.69
CA GLY A 408 9.94 -28.30 -14.93
C GLY A 408 9.44 -26.88 -14.74
N SER A 409 9.17 -26.46 -13.49
CA SER A 409 8.77 -25.10 -13.13
C SER A 409 9.86 -24.31 -12.39
N LEU A 410 10.99 -24.92 -11.99
CA LEU A 410 12.01 -24.27 -11.15
C LEU A 410 12.57 -22.97 -11.76
N ALA A 411 12.84 -22.95 -13.07
CA ALA A 411 13.26 -21.74 -13.78
C ALA A 411 12.19 -20.63 -13.72
N GLN A 412 10.91 -21.00 -13.77
CA GLN A 412 9.81 -20.05 -13.56
C GLN A 412 9.78 -19.58 -12.11
N LEU A 413 9.92 -20.47 -11.12
CA LEU A 413 9.94 -20.10 -9.70
C LEU A 413 11.11 -19.17 -9.34
N LEU A 414 12.31 -19.40 -9.89
CA LEU A 414 13.46 -18.50 -9.75
C LEU A 414 13.17 -17.12 -10.34
N ASN A 415 12.65 -17.07 -11.57
CA ASN A 415 12.26 -15.81 -12.20
C ASN A 415 11.19 -15.08 -11.39
N LEU A 416 10.20 -15.81 -10.86
CA LEU A 416 9.12 -15.30 -9.99
C LEU A 416 9.55 -14.98 -8.55
N ASN A 417 10.84 -15.05 -8.23
CA ASN A 417 11.39 -14.86 -6.88
C ASN A 417 10.75 -15.80 -5.82
N ARG A 418 10.11 -16.90 -6.22
CA ARG A 418 9.48 -17.92 -5.34
C ARG A 418 10.49 -18.93 -4.80
N VAL A 419 11.67 -18.42 -4.43
CA VAL A 419 12.83 -19.22 -4.00
C VAL A 419 12.60 -19.98 -2.70
N MET A 420 11.65 -19.54 -1.86
CA MET A 420 11.26 -20.26 -0.65
C MET A 420 10.65 -21.63 -0.94
N VAL A 421 9.89 -21.79 -2.03
CA VAL A 421 9.37 -23.10 -2.45
C VAL A 421 10.52 -24.04 -2.86
N ILE A 422 11.52 -23.50 -3.57
CA ILE A 422 12.71 -24.24 -4.01
C ILE A 422 13.55 -24.65 -2.80
N ARG A 423 13.77 -23.73 -1.85
CA ARG A 423 14.46 -23.99 -0.60
C ARG A 423 13.76 -25.10 0.18
N THR A 424 12.46 -24.98 0.41
CA THR A 424 11.68 -26.01 1.11
C THR A 424 11.77 -27.35 0.38
N LEU A 425 11.68 -27.37 -0.95
CA LEU A 425 11.84 -28.60 -1.73
C LEU A 425 13.22 -29.25 -1.50
N ILE A 426 14.30 -28.48 -1.53
CA ILE A 426 15.67 -28.96 -1.23
C ILE A 426 15.75 -29.53 0.20
N ASP A 427 15.32 -28.75 1.20
CA ASP A 427 15.35 -29.15 2.61
C ASP A 427 14.55 -30.45 2.86
N ARG A 428 13.41 -30.63 2.17
CA ARG A 428 12.58 -31.84 2.27
C ARG A 428 13.13 -33.02 1.48
N CYS A 429 13.70 -32.80 0.29
CA CYS A 429 14.40 -33.85 -0.46
C CYS A 429 15.58 -34.42 0.36
N ILE A 430 16.37 -33.57 1.01
CA ILE A 430 17.45 -34.00 1.91
C ILE A 430 16.90 -34.81 3.08
N ALA A 431 15.87 -34.29 3.77
CA ALA A 431 15.26 -34.95 4.92
C ALA A 431 14.55 -36.28 4.61
N ARG A 432 14.32 -36.59 3.32
CA ARG A 432 13.71 -37.85 2.85
C ARG A 432 14.64 -38.71 2.00
N GLU A 433 15.90 -38.32 1.84
CA GLU A 433 16.89 -39.00 0.99
C GLU A 433 16.38 -39.16 -0.46
N ILE A 434 16.03 -38.03 -1.09
CA ILE A 434 15.67 -37.89 -2.52
C ILE A 434 16.80 -37.11 -3.21
N GLU A 435 17.19 -37.55 -4.40
CA GLU A 435 18.31 -36.96 -5.15
C GLU A 435 17.98 -35.56 -5.68
N THR A 436 18.89 -34.60 -5.45
CA THR A 436 18.71 -33.19 -5.80
C THR A 436 19.43 -32.78 -7.10
N GLN A 437 19.98 -33.72 -7.86
CA GLN A 437 20.76 -33.43 -9.08
C GLN A 437 19.91 -32.73 -10.16
N ALA A 438 18.64 -33.10 -10.31
CA ALA A 438 17.73 -32.44 -11.25
C ALA A 438 17.42 -30.99 -10.85
N ILE A 439 17.28 -30.71 -9.54
CA ILE A 439 17.15 -29.34 -9.01
C ILE A 439 18.41 -28.53 -9.34
N ALA A 440 19.60 -29.11 -9.15
CA ALA A 440 20.88 -28.46 -9.44
C ALA A 440 21.02 -28.09 -10.92
N ALA A 441 20.66 -28.99 -11.83
CA ALA A 441 20.65 -28.73 -13.27
C ALA A 441 19.70 -27.57 -13.64
N ALA A 442 18.46 -27.62 -13.17
CA ALA A 442 17.44 -26.61 -13.48
C ALA A 442 17.77 -25.21 -12.90
N ILE A 443 18.41 -25.14 -11.72
CA ILE A 443 18.90 -23.87 -11.16
C ILE A 443 20.07 -23.33 -11.99
N THR A 444 20.97 -24.20 -12.46
CA THR A 444 22.13 -23.81 -13.27
C THR A 444 21.68 -23.23 -14.60
N GLU A 445 20.79 -23.91 -15.32
CA GLU A 445 20.21 -23.47 -16.60
C GLU A 445 19.49 -22.11 -16.48
N ALA A 446 18.73 -21.90 -15.40
CA ALA A 446 17.98 -20.66 -15.20
C ALA A 446 18.85 -19.43 -14.90
N ILE A 447 20.06 -19.63 -14.35
CA ILE A 447 20.96 -18.57 -13.85
C ILE A 447 22.31 -18.62 -14.60
N GLN A 448 22.27 -18.91 -15.90
CA GLN A 448 23.45 -18.74 -16.76
C GLN A 448 23.80 -17.26 -16.96
N GLY A 449 25.10 -16.97 -16.96
CA GLY A 449 25.70 -15.72 -17.38
C GLY A 449 26.18 -15.76 -18.84
N PRO A 450 26.88 -14.73 -19.32
CA PRO A 450 27.29 -14.60 -20.73
C PRO A 450 28.22 -15.71 -21.25
N ASP A 451 28.97 -16.35 -20.35
CA ASP A 451 29.97 -17.38 -20.68
C ASP A 451 29.45 -18.83 -20.47
N ASP A 452 28.11 -19.03 -20.51
CA ASP A 452 27.39 -20.28 -20.14
C ASP A 452 27.65 -20.80 -18.70
N THR A 453 28.38 -20.04 -17.88
CA THR A 453 28.67 -20.33 -16.47
C THR A 453 27.59 -19.78 -15.53
N PHE A 454 27.51 -20.30 -14.30
CA PHE A 454 26.54 -19.85 -13.29
C PHE A 454 26.85 -18.43 -12.78
N ASP A 455 25.91 -17.49 -12.96
CA ASP A 455 26.07 -16.10 -12.53
C ASP A 455 25.73 -15.93 -11.03
N LEU A 456 26.76 -15.98 -10.21
CA LEU A 456 26.66 -15.82 -8.76
C LEU A 456 26.13 -14.43 -8.33
N ASN A 457 26.47 -13.36 -9.05
CA ASN A 457 26.01 -12.01 -8.68
C ASN A 457 24.51 -11.86 -8.90
N ARG A 458 24.02 -12.35 -10.06
CA ARG A 458 22.60 -12.42 -10.41
C ARG A 458 21.81 -13.34 -9.49
N PHE A 459 22.43 -14.42 -9.00
CA PHE A 459 21.83 -15.31 -8.00
C PHE A 459 21.72 -14.65 -6.64
N LEU A 460 22.82 -14.14 -6.07
CA LEU A 460 22.86 -13.57 -4.72
C LEU A 460 22.28 -12.15 -4.62
N LYS A 461 21.77 -11.59 -5.73
CA LYS A 461 21.29 -10.20 -5.86
C LYS A 461 22.32 -9.19 -5.36
N PHE A 462 23.57 -9.38 -5.78
CA PHE A 462 24.69 -8.56 -5.36
C PHE A 462 25.03 -7.52 -6.45
N ASN A 463 24.98 -6.24 -6.07
CA ASN A 463 25.45 -5.10 -6.88
C ASN A 463 26.47 -4.31 -6.06
N GLN A 464 27.56 -3.86 -6.68
CA GLN A 464 28.65 -3.15 -6.03
C GLN A 464 28.41 -1.64 -5.89
N GLU A 465 27.43 -1.08 -6.61
CA GLU A 465 27.22 0.37 -6.71
C GLU A 465 26.20 0.93 -5.71
N SER A 466 25.52 0.09 -4.93
CA SER A 466 24.54 0.53 -3.92
C SER A 466 25.22 0.90 -2.60
N ALA A 467 25.27 2.19 -2.27
CA ALA A 467 26.03 2.72 -1.13
C ALA A 467 25.39 2.53 0.27
N GLU A 468 24.11 2.12 0.37
CA GLU A 468 23.45 1.86 1.66
C GLU A 468 22.67 0.54 1.70
N PRO A 469 22.76 -0.25 2.80
CA PRO A 469 22.08 -1.52 2.92
C PRO A 469 20.63 -1.37 3.42
N THR A 470 19.72 -1.01 2.51
CA THR A 470 18.29 -1.23 2.75
C THR A 470 17.97 -2.74 2.77
N PRO A 471 17.06 -3.21 3.64
CA PRO A 471 16.74 -4.64 3.75
C PRO A 471 15.89 -5.12 2.56
N ASP A 472 16.55 -5.49 1.47
CA ASP A 472 15.92 -6.17 0.33
C ASP A 472 15.53 -7.62 0.71
N VAL A 473 14.23 -7.84 0.90
CA VAL A 473 13.64 -9.15 1.21
C VAL A 473 13.92 -10.19 0.12
N VAL A 474 14.02 -9.78 -1.16
CA VAL A 474 14.36 -10.68 -2.27
C VAL A 474 15.81 -11.14 -2.12
N LYS A 475 16.76 -10.23 -1.89
CA LYS A 475 18.16 -10.55 -1.61
C LYS A 475 18.30 -11.48 -0.40
N VAL A 476 17.56 -11.26 0.68
CA VAL A 476 17.51 -12.19 1.84
C VAL A 476 17.05 -13.58 1.41
N HIS A 477 15.93 -13.71 0.70
CA HIS A 477 15.39 -15.00 0.29
C HIS A 477 16.32 -15.77 -0.67
N PHE A 478 16.98 -15.10 -1.62
CA PHE A 478 17.96 -15.74 -2.51
C PHE A 478 19.22 -16.20 -1.76
N ASN A 479 19.70 -15.42 -0.79
CA ASN A 479 20.83 -15.83 0.05
C ASN A 479 20.48 -17.00 0.99
N LEU A 480 19.24 -17.07 1.50
CA LEU A 480 18.75 -18.24 2.24
C LEU A 480 18.66 -19.50 1.36
N LEU A 481 18.28 -19.37 0.09
CA LEU A 481 18.35 -20.47 -0.87
C LEU A 481 19.81 -20.90 -1.12
N ALA A 482 20.74 -19.96 -1.31
CA ALA A 482 22.16 -20.27 -1.48
C ALA A 482 22.76 -21.00 -0.26
N GLN A 483 22.37 -20.62 0.95
CA GLN A 483 22.77 -21.29 2.19
C GLN A 483 22.22 -22.73 2.26
N ALA A 484 20.95 -22.96 1.89
CA ALA A 484 20.39 -24.31 1.80
C ALA A 484 21.12 -25.17 0.75
N MET A 485 21.48 -24.60 -0.41
CA MET A 485 22.28 -25.27 -1.43
C MET A 485 23.69 -25.65 -0.94
N LEU A 486 24.36 -24.78 -0.17
CA LEU A 486 25.68 -25.04 0.44
C LEU A 486 25.65 -26.12 1.54
N LEU A 487 24.51 -26.27 2.22
CA LEU A 487 24.28 -27.32 3.23
C LEU A 487 23.79 -28.64 2.62
N ALA A 488 23.31 -28.62 1.38
CA ALA A 488 22.89 -29.81 0.64
C ALA A 488 24.09 -30.64 0.15
N PRO A 489 24.05 -31.98 0.21
CA PRO A 489 25.05 -32.84 -0.43
C PRO A 489 24.91 -32.83 -1.97
N GLY A 490 25.95 -33.31 -2.66
CA GLY A 490 25.92 -33.50 -4.12
C GLY A 490 26.17 -32.21 -4.91
N SER A 491 25.47 -32.04 -6.03
CA SER A 491 25.77 -31.00 -7.03
C SER A 491 25.38 -29.57 -6.60
N LEU A 492 24.44 -29.41 -5.65
CA LEU A 492 23.94 -28.10 -5.23
C LEU A 492 25.02 -27.23 -4.54
N ASN A 493 25.81 -27.81 -3.64
CA ASN A 493 26.89 -27.07 -2.97
C ASN A 493 28.00 -26.68 -3.96
N ARG A 494 28.32 -27.56 -4.92
CA ARG A 494 29.40 -27.35 -5.89
C ARG A 494 29.17 -26.12 -6.76
N ILE A 495 27.95 -25.92 -7.25
CA ILE A 495 27.58 -24.73 -8.05
C ILE A 495 28.00 -23.44 -7.32
N ILE A 496 27.68 -23.32 -6.02
CA ILE A 496 27.98 -22.12 -5.24
C ILE A 496 29.47 -22.06 -4.84
N LEU A 497 30.09 -23.18 -4.45
CA LEU A 497 31.50 -23.24 -4.08
C LEU A 497 32.45 -22.97 -5.26
N ASP A 498 32.16 -23.53 -6.43
CA ASP A 498 32.91 -23.29 -7.66
C ASP A 498 32.76 -21.83 -8.11
N ALA A 499 31.54 -21.28 -8.12
CA ALA A 499 31.32 -19.89 -8.54
C ALA A 499 31.97 -18.88 -7.57
N LEU A 500 31.91 -19.12 -6.26
CA LEU A 500 32.66 -18.32 -5.26
C LEU A 500 34.18 -18.41 -5.51
N SER A 501 34.70 -19.61 -5.80
CA SER A 501 36.14 -19.84 -6.05
C SER A 501 36.69 -19.20 -7.34
N HIS A 502 35.82 -18.75 -8.25
CA HIS A 502 36.18 -18.02 -9.47
C HIS A 502 35.82 -16.52 -9.40
N THR A 503 35.24 -16.07 -8.29
CA THR A 503 34.92 -14.65 -8.06
C THR A 503 36.21 -13.85 -7.83
N ASN A 504 36.31 -12.64 -8.39
CA ASN A 504 37.51 -11.83 -8.20
C ASN A 504 37.61 -11.27 -6.76
N ASN A 505 38.83 -11.02 -6.27
CA ASN A 505 39.08 -10.64 -4.88
C ASN A 505 38.32 -9.36 -4.46
N LYS A 506 38.22 -8.34 -5.34
CA LYS A 506 37.50 -7.09 -5.02
C LYS A 506 36.01 -7.35 -4.79
N THR A 507 35.38 -8.16 -5.65
CA THR A 507 34.00 -8.62 -5.47
C THR A 507 33.85 -9.42 -4.19
N MET A 508 34.78 -10.34 -3.92
CA MET A 508 34.72 -11.22 -2.74
C MET A 508 34.80 -10.45 -1.42
N LEU A 509 35.65 -9.42 -1.35
CA LEU A 509 35.76 -8.50 -0.21
C LEU A 509 34.46 -7.68 -0.02
N ALA A 510 33.91 -7.13 -1.11
CA ALA A 510 32.66 -6.38 -1.06
C ALA A 510 31.47 -7.26 -0.61
N MET A 511 31.40 -8.52 -1.07
CA MET A 511 30.40 -9.49 -0.58
C MET A 511 30.59 -9.86 0.91
N ALA A 512 31.83 -9.88 1.41
CA ALA A 512 32.12 -10.14 2.82
C ALA A 512 31.74 -8.96 3.74
N ALA A 513 31.73 -7.73 3.22
CA ALA A 513 31.26 -6.54 3.90
C ALA A 513 29.72 -6.36 3.87
N ASP A 514 29.01 -7.09 3.00
CA ASP A 514 27.56 -6.98 2.84
C ASP A 514 26.78 -7.67 3.99
N PRO A 515 25.75 -7.03 4.57
CA PRO A 515 25.01 -7.59 5.71
C PRO A 515 24.27 -8.90 5.43
N ILE A 516 23.94 -9.19 4.17
CA ILE A 516 23.17 -10.37 3.77
C ILE A 516 24.11 -11.41 3.15
N VAL A 517 24.97 -11.02 2.20
CA VAL A 517 25.84 -11.94 1.46
C VAL A 517 26.97 -12.50 2.34
N SER A 518 27.45 -11.74 3.33
CA SER A 518 28.45 -12.23 4.30
C SER A 518 28.00 -13.50 5.04
N ARG A 519 26.69 -13.69 5.27
CA ARG A 519 26.14 -14.91 5.89
C ARG A 519 26.25 -16.13 4.96
N THR A 520 26.07 -15.93 3.66
CA THR A 520 26.28 -16.99 2.65
C THR A 520 27.75 -17.42 2.59
N ILE A 521 28.68 -16.46 2.69
CA ILE A 521 30.14 -16.75 2.76
C ILE A 521 30.49 -17.51 4.05
N GLN A 522 29.94 -17.11 5.20
CA GLN A 522 30.13 -17.81 6.48
C GLN A 522 29.71 -19.29 6.38
N VAL A 523 28.58 -19.58 5.74
CA VAL A 523 28.13 -20.96 5.49
C VAL A 523 29.06 -21.70 4.52
N ALA A 524 29.52 -21.05 3.45
CA ALA A 524 30.45 -21.64 2.48
C ALA A 524 31.81 -22.02 3.10
N LEU A 525 32.30 -21.23 4.07
CA LEU A 525 33.53 -21.54 4.80
C LEU A 525 33.37 -22.72 5.77
N SER A 526 32.22 -22.83 6.45
CA SER A 526 31.98 -23.86 7.48
C SER A 526 31.27 -25.14 7.01
N THR A 527 30.80 -25.21 5.75
CA THR A 527 30.06 -26.40 5.29
C THR A 527 30.95 -27.65 5.23
N LYS A 528 30.44 -28.74 5.82
CA LYS A 528 31.07 -30.07 5.81
C LYS A 528 31.21 -30.69 4.40
N HIS A 529 30.52 -30.12 3.41
CA HIS A 529 30.53 -30.59 2.03
C HIS A 529 31.65 -29.99 1.17
N ALA A 530 32.26 -28.88 1.59
CA ALA A 530 33.43 -28.33 0.93
C ALA A 530 34.67 -29.19 1.19
N SER A 531 35.51 -29.37 0.17
CA SER A 531 36.84 -29.96 0.31
C SER A 531 37.84 -28.99 0.93
N ILE A 532 38.98 -29.54 1.37
CA ILE A 532 40.14 -28.76 1.84
C ILE A 532 40.64 -27.80 0.73
N ILE A 533 40.52 -28.18 -0.54
CA ILE A 533 41.00 -27.36 -1.68
C ILE A 533 40.06 -26.17 -1.92
N GLU A 534 38.74 -26.39 -1.92
CA GLU A 534 37.74 -25.31 -2.07
C GLU A 534 37.84 -24.32 -0.92
N ARG A 535 37.87 -24.79 0.35
CA ARG A 535 38.04 -23.89 1.51
C ARG A 535 39.33 -23.08 1.43
N ARG A 536 40.45 -23.70 1.00
CA ARG A 536 41.71 -22.98 0.77
C ARG A 536 41.57 -21.89 -0.29
N LYS A 537 40.92 -22.15 -1.43
CA LYS A 537 40.68 -21.15 -2.48
C LYS A 537 39.83 -19.99 -1.95
N LEU A 538 38.72 -20.28 -1.27
CA LEU A 538 37.85 -19.27 -0.67
C LEU A 538 38.62 -18.33 0.27
N ILE A 539 39.45 -18.90 1.15
CA ILE A 539 40.25 -18.12 2.11
C ILE A 539 41.34 -17.29 1.41
N GLN A 540 41.89 -17.76 0.28
CA GLN A 540 42.94 -17.06 -0.47
C GLN A 540 42.50 -15.71 -1.05
N HIS A 541 41.20 -15.48 -1.28
CA HIS A 541 40.70 -14.17 -1.74
C HIS A 541 40.86 -13.05 -0.71
N PHE A 542 41.02 -13.38 0.57
CA PHE A 542 41.05 -12.42 1.68
C PHE A 542 42.47 -12.12 2.22
N TYR A 543 43.51 -12.75 1.68
CA TYR A 543 44.89 -12.54 2.13
C TYR A 543 45.37 -11.10 1.89
N GLY A 544 46.00 -10.50 2.90
CA GLY A 544 46.45 -9.11 2.89
C GLY A 544 45.33 -8.09 3.21
N GLN A 545 44.16 -8.56 3.63
CA GLN A 545 42.98 -7.75 3.95
C GLN A 545 42.24 -8.24 5.21
N ILE A 546 42.70 -9.30 5.88
CA ILE A 546 42.05 -9.87 7.07
C ILE A 546 42.03 -8.87 8.22
N GLY A 547 43.12 -8.11 8.42
CA GLY A 547 43.21 -7.09 9.47
C GLY A 547 42.10 -6.05 9.34
N GLU A 548 41.94 -5.45 8.16
CA GLU A 548 40.85 -4.50 7.87
C GLU A 548 39.46 -5.17 7.95
N MET A 549 39.31 -6.39 7.41
CA MET A 549 38.06 -7.14 7.49
C MET A 549 37.60 -7.40 8.93
N ALA A 550 38.54 -7.62 9.87
CA ALA A 550 38.22 -7.86 11.27
C ALA A 550 37.65 -6.62 11.99
N LEU A 551 37.90 -5.41 11.46
CA LEU A 551 37.33 -4.16 11.99
C LEU A 551 35.88 -3.95 11.54
N GLY A 552 35.47 -4.53 10.41
CA GLY A 552 34.16 -4.33 9.80
C GLY A 552 33.02 -5.09 10.48
N LYS A 553 31.85 -4.44 10.61
CA LYS A 553 30.65 -4.95 11.30
C LYS A 553 30.14 -6.32 10.80
N TYR A 554 30.33 -6.64 9.52
CA TYR A 554 29.83 -7.88 8.90
C TYR A 554 30.97 -8.81 8.47
N SER A 555 32.09 -8.25 8.01
CA SER A 555 33.29 -8.98 7.59
C SER A 555 34.05 -9.63 8.75
N SER A 556 33.98 -9.08 9.96
CA SER A 556 34.54 -9.69 11.18
C SER A 556 33.98 -11.11 11.44
N HIS A 557 32.67 -11.31 11.23
CA HIS A 557 32.05 -12.63 11.30
C HIS A 557 32.52 -13.59 10.20
N VAL A 558 32.94 -13.09 9.04
CA VAL A 558 33.59 -13.91 8.01
C VAL A 558 34.98 -14.33 8.47
N VAL A 559 35.77 -13.41 9.05
CA VAL A 559 37.10 -13.71 9.62
C VAL A 559 37.02 -14.76 10.72
N ASP A 560 36.08 -14.64 11.67
CA ASP A 560 35.84 -15.68 12.69
C ASP A 560 35.55 -17.06 12.06
N ARG A 561 34.74 -17.12 11.00
CA ARG A 561 34.42 -18.40 10.33
C ARG A 561 35.55 -19.00 9.48
N ILE A 562 36.60 -18.24 9.18
CA ILE A 562 37.84 -18.80 8.62
C ILE A 562 38.52 -19.74 9.64
N TRP A 563 38.33 -19.54 10.95
CA TRP A 563 38.83 -20.46 11.96
C TRP A 563 38.27 -21.87 11.78
N ASP A 564 36.96 -22.00 11.59
CA ASP A 564 36.31 -23.30 11.33
C ASP A 564 36.68 -23.83 9.92
N GLY A 565 36.69 -22.94 8.92
CA GLY A 565 37.03 -23.30 7.53
C GLY A 565 38.47 -23.78 7.32
N THR A 566 39.38 -23.49 8.25
CA THR A 566 40.78 -23.96 8.22
C THR A 566 40.99 -25.37 8.79
N TYR A 567 39.93 -26.17 8.96
CA TYR A 567 40.06 -27.60 9.22
C TYR A 567 40.82 -28.31 8.06
N GLY A 568 41.93 -28.97 8.38
CA GLY A 568 42.92 -29.53 7.45
C GLY A 568 43.98 -28.53 6.94
N LEU A 569 43.99 -27.28 7.43
CA LEU A 569 44.78 -26.16 6.87
C LEU A 569 45.51 -25.34 7.97
N ALA A 570 46.09 -26.02 8.97
CA ALA A 570 46.67 -25.37 10.16
C ALA A 570 47.73 -24.28 9.87
N PHE A 571 48.47 -24.38 8.75
CA PHE A 571 49.45 -23.37 8.34
C PHE A 571 48.82 -22.04 7.91
N ILE A 572 47.56 -22.05 7.44
CA ILE A 572 46.84 -20.83 7.06
C ILE A 572 46.49 -20.02 8.31
N ARG A 573 46.13 -20.69 9.43
CA ARG A 573 45.83 -20.00 10.69
C ARG A 573 47.03 -19.21 11.20
N GLU A 574 48.25 -19.75 11.10
CA GLU A 574 49.47 -19.03 11.53
C GLU A 574 49.71 -17.76 10.69
N ARG A 575 49.54 -17.86 9.36
CA ARG A 575 49.65 -16.70 8.45
C ARG A 575 48.60 -15.62 8.77
N ILE A 576 47.36 -16.02 9.01
CA ILE A 576 46.28 -15.08 9.33
C ILE A 576 46.50 -14.43 10.70
N ALA A 577 46.99 -15.18 11.69
CA ALA A 577 47.36 -14.63 12.98
C ALA A 577 48.53 -13.62 12.87
N GLU A 578 49.48 -13.85 11.97
CA GLU A 578 50.58 -12.91 11.68
C GLU A 578 50.04 -11.60 11.09
N GLU A 579 49.15 -11.68 10.09
CA GLU A 579 48.48 -10.52 9.44
C GLU A 579 47.58 -9.72 10.42
N MET A 580 46.91 -10.39 11.37
CA MET A 580 46.16 -9.71 12.43
C MET A 580 47.06 -9.08 13.49
N ALA A 581 48.20 -9.70 13.82
CA ALA A 581 49.16 -9.16 14.78
C ALA A 581 49.84 -7.87 14.27
N GLU A 582 49.98 -7.71 12.95
CA GLU A 582 50.41 -6.45 12.32
C GLU A 582 49.40 -5.29 12.50
N ASN A 583 48.16 -5.58 12.91
CA ASN A 583 47.06 -4.63 13.06
C ASN A 583 46.51 -4.55 14.51
N GLU A 584 47.32 -4.95 15.52
CA GLU A 584 46.89 -5.12 16.91
C GLU A 584 46.16 -3.91 17.51
N ASP A 585 46.72 -2.71 17.40
CA ASP A 585 46.17 -1.50 18.04
C ASP A 585 44.75 -1.19 17.49
N ALA A 586 44.60 -1.14 16.17
CA ALA A 586 43.32 -0.89 15.50
C ALA A 586 42.28 -1.98 15.80
N MET A 587 42.71 -3.25 15.94
CA MET A 587 41.81 -4.34 16.32
C MET A 587 41.31 -4.21 17.76
N ARG A 588 42.16 -3.81 18.71
CA ARG A 588 41.77 -3.68 20.13
C ARG A 588 40.81 -2.51 20.36
N ASP A 589 40.98 -1.41 19.64
CA ASP A 589 40.12 -0.21 19.75
C ASP A 589 38.73 -0.41 19.10
N SER A 590 38.58 -1.36 18.17
CA SER A 590 37.30 -1.69 17.54
C SER A 590 36.52 -2.75 18.34
N PRO A 591 35.22 -2.54 18.64
CA PRO A 591 34.39 -3.59 19.27
C PRO A 591 34.34 -4.90 18.48
N SER A 592 34.32 -4.83 17.14
CA SER A 592 34.36 -6.02 16.28
C SER A 592 35.75 -6.64 16.23
N GLY A 593 36.81 -5.82 16.15
CA GLY A 593 38.19 -6.30 16.14
C GLY A 593 38.57 -7.00 17.45
N SER A 594 38.14 -6.45 18.59
CA SER A 594 38.40 -6.99 19.93
C SER A 594 37.72 -8.34 20.15
N ALA A 595 36.51 -8.52 19.61
CA ALA A 595 35.83 -9.82 19.60
C ALA A 595 36.60 -10.87 18.77
N VAL A 596 37.05 -10.53 17.54
CA VAL A 596 37.86 -11.43 16.71
C VAL A 596 39.20 -11.76 17.39
N TRP A 597 39.86 -10.75 17.98
CA TRP A 597 41.11 -10.90 18.72
C TRP A 597 40.99 -11.90 19.88
N HIS A 598 39.88 -11.83 20.62
CA HIS A 598 39.54 -12.77 21.68
C HIS A 598 39.26 -14.19 21.12
N ASN A 599 38.41 -14.30 20.09
CA ASN A 599 38.01 -15.57 19.48
C ASN A 599 39.21 -16.36 18.93
N TRP A 600 40.14 -15.67 18.25
CA TRP A 600 41.38 -16.24 17.72
C TRP A 600 42.48 -16.42 18.78
N LYS A 601 42.24 -15.99 20.03
CA LYS A 601 43.18 -16.06 21.17
C LYS A 601 44.52 -15.39 20.87
N MET A 602 44.47 -14.22 20.26
CA MET A 602 45.65 -13.51 19.78
C MET A 602 46.60 -13.06 20.91
N ASP A 603 46.09 -12.85 22.13
CA ASP A 603 46.94 -12.65 23.32
C ASP A 603 47.87 -13.86 23.61
N LEU A 604 47.40 -15.08 23.34
CA LEU A 604 48.20 -16.31 23.49
C LEU A 604 49.18 -16.46 22.31
N TYR A 605 48.80 -16.00 21.11
CA TYR A 605 49.70 -15.95 19.95
C TYR A 605 50.89 -15.01 20.24
N GLN A 606 50.63 -13.77 20.65
CA GLN A 606 51.67 -12.79 20.98
C GLN A 606 52.56 -13.25 22.14
N LYS A 607 51.96 -13.64 23.28
CA LYS A 607 52.73 -13.95 24.50
C LYS A 607 53.40 -15.32 24.46
N ARG A 608 52.80 -16.30 23.75
CA ARG A 608 53.22 -17.72 23.75
C ARG A 608 52.94 -18.44 22.43
N ARG A 609 53.40 -17.90 21.30
CA ARG A 609 53.20 -18.44 19.93
C ARG A 609 53.32 -19.98 19.82
N LYS A 610 54.27 -20.62 20.51
CA LYS A 610 54.41 -22.09 20.52
C LYS A 610 53.21 -22.84 21.14
N GLU A 611 52.62 -22.33 22.22
CA GLU A 611 51.43 -22.93 22.85
C GLU A 611 50.20 -22.74 21.96
N TRP A 612 50.04 -21.53 21.39
CA TRP A 612 48.99 -21.24 20.42
C TRP A 612 49.07 -22.16 19.18
N LEU A 613 50.26 -22.36 18.61
CA LEU A 613 50.46 -23.24 17.45
C LEU A 613 50.09 -24.70 17.75
N VAL A 614 50.39 -25.19 18.95
CA VAL A 614 49.99 -26.54 19.39
C VAL A 614 48.47 -26.64 19.56
N GLN A 615 47.82 -25.62 20.11
CA GLN A 615 46.35 -25.57 20.24
C GLN A 615 45.67 -25.49 18.86
N SER A 616 46.16 -24.59 18.00
CA SER A 616 45.66 -24.37 16.65
C SER A 616 45.79 -25.63 15.78
N LYS A 617 46.96 -26.30 15.77
CA LYS A 617 47.15 -27.57 15.05
C LYS A 617 46.25 -28.70 15.58
N LYS A 618 46.04 -28.79 16.89
CA LYS A 618 45.10 -29.77 17.48
C LYS A 618 43.65 -29.53 17.05
N GLN A 619 43.22 -28.27 16.97
CA GLN A 619 41.84 -27.90 16.62
C GLN A 619 41.59 -27.91 15.11
N ALA A 620 42.64 -27.82 14.27
CA ALA A 620 42.51 -27.89 12.81
C ALA A 620 42.38 -29.32 12.27
N GLY A 621 42.73 -30.36 13.04
CA GLY A 621 42.85 -31.73 12.52
C GLY A 621 44.12 -31.91 11.67
N ASN A 622 44.74 -33.10 11.72
CA ASN A 622 46.10 -33.31 11.22
C ASN A 622 46.17 -34.15 9.92
N ASP A 623 45.27 -33.86 8.97
CA ASP A 623 45.25 -34.47 7.62
C ASP A 623 45.18 -33.38 6.55
N GLY A 624 46.33 -33.02 5.96
CA GLY A 624 46.39 -31.98 4.92
C GLY A 624 47.80 -31.52 4.54
N PHE A 625 48.46 -32.25 3.63
CA PHE A 625 49.69 -31.88 2.92
C PHE A 625 50.94 -31.56 3.77
N GLN A 626 51.85 -32.53 3.87
CA GLN A 626 53.22 -32.28 4.33
C GLN A 626 54.02 -31.53 3.24
N SER A 627 54.79 -30.51 3.65
CA SER A 627 55.79 -29.88 2.78
C SER A 627 57.00 -30.79 2.59
N PHE A 628 57.60 -30.78 1.40
CA PHE A 628 58.67 -31.67 0.95
C PHE A 628 60.06 -31.43 1.61
N SER A 629 60.11 -30.86 2.82
CA SER A 629 61.37 -30.40 3.47
C SER A 629 61.68 -31.01 4.84
N GLU A 630 60.84 -31.89 5.41
CA GLU A 630 61.08 -32.50 6.73
C GLU A 630 61.06 -34.04 6.74
N MET A 631 61.66 -34.68 5.74
CA MET A 631 62.06 -36.09 5.84
C MET A 631 63.47 -36.23 6.42
N GLU A 632 63.66 -36.02 7.74
CA GLU A 632 64.76 -36.67 8.50
C GLU A 632 64.72 -36.46 10.03
N LYS A 633 63.75 -37.06 10.73
CA LYS A 633 63.91 -37.39 12.17
C LYS A 633 63.38 -38.80 12.47
N LYS A 634 64.27 -39.70 12.87
CA LYS A 634 63.92 -41.09 13.28
C LYS A 634 63.08 -41.05 14.57
N LYS A 635 61.97 -41.80 14.60
CA LYS A 635 61.14 -42.02 15.81
C LYS A 635 61.99 -42.55 16.96
N THR A 636 61.69 -42.14 18.19
CA THR A 636 62.40 -42.62 19.37
C THR A 636 61.84 -43.96 19.86
N PRO A 637 62.60 -44.75 20.65
CA PRO A 637 62.10 -46.00 21.22
C PRO A 637 60.84 -45.83 22.09
N LEU A 638 60.60 -44.63 22.64
CA LEU A 638 59.40 -44.31 23.43
C LEU A 638 58.12 -44.29 22.59
N ASP A 639 58.23 -43.90 21.32
CA ASP A 639 57.09 -43.80 20.40
C ASP A 639 56.63 -45.21 19.96
N LEU A 640 57.59 -46.10 19.67
CA LEU A 640 57.35 -47.50 19.35
C LEU A 640 56.78 -48.30 20.54
N ALA A 641 57.06 -47.87 21.79
CA ALA A 641 56.46 -48.46 22.98
C ALA A 641 54.98 -48.06 23.13
N ARG A 642 54.62 -46.79 22.85
CA ARG A 642 53.23 -46.29 22.93
C ARG A 642 52.31 -46.93 21.88
N GLU A 643 52.79 -47.15 20.65
CA GLU A 643 52.04 -47.85 19.61
C GLU A 643 51.68 -49.30 20.00
N ARG A 644 52.54 -49.99 20.78
CA ARG A 644 52.25 -51.34 21.31
C ARG A 644 51.21 -51.35 22.44
N SER A 645 51.07 -50.26 23.20
CA SER A 645 50.04 -50.14 24.24
C SER A 645 48.66 -49.79 23.68
N ALA A 646 48.59 -48.99 22.61
CA ALA A 646 47.33 -48.57 21.99
C ALA A 646 46.55 -49.77 21.39
N LYS A 647 47.23 -50.62 20.61
CA LYS A 647 46.65 -51.84 20.00
C LYS A 647 46.11 -52.87 21.02
N LYS A 648 46.40 -52.71 22.31
CA LYS A 648 45.90 -53.59 23.38
C LYS A 648 44.60 -53.09 24.04
N LYS A 649 44.12 -51.88 23.75
CA LYS A 649 42.86 -51.34 24.31
C LYS A 649 41.66 -51.43 23.36
N GLU A 650 41.87 -51.52 22.05
CA GLU A 650 40.77 -51.64 21.09
C GLU A 650 40.14 -53.05 21.07
N GLY A 651 40.89 -54.09 21.45
CA GLY A 651 40.40 -55.47 21.46
C GLY A 651 39.34 -55.82 22.51
N ASP A 652 39.11 -54.97 23.53
CA ASP A 652 38.25 -55.32 24.68
C ASP A 652 36.82 -54.76 24.63
N ASN A 653 36.51 -53.77 23.78
CA ASN A 653 35.22 -53.05 23.84
C ASN A 653 34.20 -53.43 22.75
N GLU A 654 34.59 -54.12 21.67
CA GLU A 654 33.62 -54.71 20.73
C GLU A 654 32.81 -55.87 21.36
N ASN A 655 33.31 -56.45 22.46
CA ASN A 655 32.86 -57.75 22.97
C ASN A 655 31.62 -57.70 23.91
N LYS A 656 30.88 -56.57 23.99
CA LYS A 656 29.80 -56.41 25.00
C LYS A 656 28.40 -55.94 24.58
N LYS A 657 28.16 -55.56 23.32
CA LYS A 657 26.77 -55.29 22.84
C LYS A 657 26.30 -56.09 21.62
N GLY A 658 27.17 -56.90 21.02
CA GLY A 658 26.81 -57.85 19.94
C GLY A 658 26.18 -59.17 20.40
N ARG A 659 25.39 -59.23 21.50
CA ARG A 659 24.81 -60.52 21.95
C ARG A 659 23.54 -60.46 22.83
N ARG A 660 22.45 -59.93 22.28
CA ARG A 660 21.09 -60.32 22.73
C ARG A 660 20.08 -60.40 21.58
N ARG A 661 19.95 -61.61 21.00
CA ARG A 661 18.79 -62.14 20.22
C ARG A 661 18.53 -61.47 18.83
N LYS A 662 18.51 -62.14 17.66
CA LYS A 662 18.02 -63.48 17.23
C LYS A 662 16.58 -63.75 17.67
N ALA A 663 15.57 -64.02 16.82
CA ALA A 663 15.48 -64.55 15.45
C ALA A 663 14.16 -64.03 14.79
N LYS A 664 13.72 -64.32 13.56
CA LYS A 664 14.03 -65.24 12.42
C LYS A 664 13.94 -64.40 11.10
N SER A 665 14.23 -64.80 9.86
CA SER A 665 14.62 -66.03 9.12
C SER A 665 15.30 -65.53 7.80
N VAL A 666 16.31 -66.17 7.18
CA VAL A 666 16.23 -67.35 6.26
C VAL A 666 15.19 -67.11 5.14
N GLU A 667 15.40 -67.23 3.82
CA GLU A 667 16.35 -67.93 2.90
C GLU A 667 16.51 -67.06 1.60
N THR A 668 17.37 -67.26 0.58
CA THR A 668 18.73 -67.86 0.39
C THR A 668 19.16 -67.82 -1.10
N LYS A 669 20.42 -67.40 -1.41
CA LYS A 669 21.17 -67.59 -2.69
C LYS A 669 20.60 -66.91 -3.98
N GLN A 670 21.28 -66.86 -5.14
CA GLN A 670 22.71 -66.72 -5.58
C GLN A 670 22.71 -66.86 -7.13
N THR A 671 23.67 -66.24 -7.86
CA THR A 671 23.86 -66.29 -9.34
C THR A 671 22.70 -65.67 -10.17
N VAL A 672 22.83 -65.24 -11.44
CA VAL A 672 23.73 -65.61 -12.56
C VAL A 672 24.21 -64.36 -13.34
N ALA A 673 25.28 -64.52 -14.14
CA ALA A 673 25.87 -63.50 -15.03
C ALA A 673 25.27 -63.51 -16.45
N GLY A 674 25.77 -62.61 -17.31
CA GLY A 674 25.53 -62.54 -18.75
C GLY A 674 24.39 -61.59 -19.14
N ALA A 675 24.34 -60.99 -20.31
CA ALA A 675 25.25 -60.85 -21.46
C ALA A 675 24.48 -59.97 -22.47
N ALA A 676 25.14 -59.42 -23.49
CA ALA A 676 24.51 -58.54 -24.47
C ALA A 676 23.55 -59.29 -25.42
N SER A 677 22.52 -58.60 -25.91
CA SER A 677 22.20 -58.61 -27.35
C SER A 677 21.24 -57.49 -27.76
N THR A 678 21.61 -56.80 -28.83
CA THR A 678 20.74 -56.08 -29.77
C THR A 678 19.47 -56.86 -30.18
N CYS A 679 18.39 -56.16 -30.52
CA CYS A 679 17.79 -56.27 -31.87
C CYS A 679 16.76 -55.18 -32.19
N GLN A 680 16.52 -55.01 -33.50
CA GLN A 680 15.68 -53.98 -34.13
C GLN A 680 14.23 -54.46 -34.34
N GLY A 681 13.32 -53.52 -34.65
CA GLY A 681 12.48 -53.67 -35.85
C GLY A 681 10.95 -53.65 -35.70
N GLY A 682 10.29 -52.97 -36.65
CA GLY A 682 8.85 -53.09 -36.97
C GLY A 682 7.94 -52.08 -36.24
N SER A 683 7.28 -51.06 -36.81
CA SER A 683 6.76 -50.67 -38.14
C SER A 683 5.25 -50.88 -38.36
N HIS A 684 4.51 -49.78 -38.61
CA HIS A 684 3.20 -49.70 -39.32
C HIS A 684 1.96 -50.27 -38.57
N ARG A 685 0.69 -49.82 -38.76
CA ARG A 685 0.02 -48.95 -39.77
C ARG A 685 -1.28 -48.26 -39.17
N PRO A 686 -2.31 -47.71 -39.89
CA PRO A 686 -2.78 -46.34 -39.57
C PRO A 686 -4.31 -46.04 -39.43
N SER A 687 -4.62 -44.89 -38.81
CA SER A 687 -5.84 -44.04 -39.03
C SER A 687 -7.23 -44.62 -38.68
N PRO A 688 -8.35 -43.86 -38.77
CA PRO A 688 -8.53 -42.39 -38.68
C PRO A 688 -9.55 -42.00 -37.58
N HIS A 689 -9.69 -40.71 -37.26
CA HIS A 689 -10.99 -40.01 -37.22
C HIS A 689 -10.84 -38.53 -36.85
N SER A 690 -11.32 -37.65 -37.73
CA SER A 690 -11.49 -36.22 -37.49
C SER A 690 -12.83 -35.92 -36.81
N LYS A 691 -12.82 -35.11 -35.75
CA LYS A 691 -13.93 -34.22 -35.40
C LYS A 691 -13.36 -32.84 -35.03
N HIS A 692 -14.12 -31.80 -35.36
CA HIS A 692 -13.67 -30.42 -35.34
C HIS A 692 -13.32 -29.92 -33.92
N ASP A 693 -12.12 -29.38 -33.76
CA ASP A 693 -11.81 -28.45 -32.68
C ASP A 693 -12.57 -27.12 -32.95
N PRO A 694 -13.35 -26.58 -31.99
CA PRO A 694 -13.69 -25.16 -31.99
C PRO A 694 -12.41 -24.33 -31.75
N PRO A 695 -12.35 -23.05 -32.16
CA PRO A 695 -11.13 -22.26 -32.04
C PRO A 695 -10.67 -22.18 -30.59
N LYS A 696 -9.42 -22.57 -30.33
CA LYS A 696 -8.77 -22.45 -29.02
C LYS A 696 -8.61 -20.97 -28.66
N ILE A 697 -9.58 -20.44 -27.94
CA ILE A 697 -9.44 -19.13 -27.27
C ILE A 697 -8.39 -19.32 -26.17
N PHE A 698 -7.20 -18.80 -26.44
CA PHE A 698 -6.15 -18.65 -25.44
C PHE A 698 -6.65 -17.67 -24.37
N TYR A 699 -6.83 -18.14 -23.14
CA TYR A 699 -6.90 -17.26 -21.98
C TYR A 699 -5.56 -17.24 -21.26
N PRO A 700 -4.72 -16.22 -21.48
CA PRO A 700 -3.56 -15.99 -20.65
C PRO A 700 -4.04 -15.40 -19.33
N HIS A 701 -4.18 -16.23 -18.29
CA HIS A 701 -4.04 -15.67 -16.94
C HIS A 701 -2.62 -15.08 -16.85
N PRO A 702 -2.46 -13.79 -16.51
CA PRO A 702 -1.14 -13.23 -16.31
C PRO A 702 -0.47 -14.05 -15.21
N LYS A 703 0.66 -14.68 -15.56
CA LYS A 703 1.61 -15.15 -14.56
C LYS A 703 1.87 -13.97 -13.64
N ILE A 704 1.91 -14.18 -12.33
CA ILE A 704 2.38 -13.14 -11.41
C ILE A 704 3.66 -12.59 -11.99
N SER A 705 3.66 -11.31 -12.29
CA SER A 705 4.73 -10.69 -13.01
C SER A 705 5.85 -10.43 -12.02
N ASN A 706 6.93 -11.19 -12.15
CA ASN A 706 8.19 -10.74 -11.58
C ASN A 706 8.55 -9.37 -12.15
N MET A 707 9.44 -8.63 -11.49
CA MET A 707 9.80 -7.29 -11.98
C MET A 707 10.28 -7.31 -13.44
N SER A 708 10.92 -8.41 -13.90
CA SER A 708 11.22 -8.64 -15.34
C SER A 708 9.97 -8.67 -16.21
N SER A 709 8.96 -9.48 -15.88
CA SER A 709 7.69 -9.54 -16.61
C SER A 709 6.88 -8.25 -16.51
N ILE A 710 6.95 -7.50 -15.39
CA ILE A 710 6.36 -6.16 -15.31
C ILE A 710 7.08 -5.24 -16.31
N ILE A 711 8.42 -5.26 -16.34
CA ILE A 711 9.23 -4.46 -17.27
C ILE A 711 8.96 -4.87 -18.73
N GLU A 712 8.90 -6.17 -19.05
CA GLU A 712 8.62 -6.69 -20.38
C GLU A 712 7.21 -6.34 -20.87
N GLU A 713 6.18 -6.52 -20.03
CA GLU A 713 4.80 -6.16 -20.33
C GLU A 713 4.65 -4.63 -20.46
N THR A 714 5.21 -3.87 -19.52
CA THR A 714 5.22 -2.40 -19.55
C THR A 714 5.93 -1.87 -20.79
N THR A 715 7.09 -2.42 -21.14
CA THR A 715 7.82 -2.06 -22.38
C THR A 715 6.96 -2.38 -23.60
N SER A 716 6.41 -3.59 -23.68
CA SER A 716 5.55 -4.02 -24.78
C SER A 716 4.31 -3.13 -24.95
N LEU A 717 3.65 -2.75 -23.85
CA LEU A 717 2.50 -1.86 -23.88
C LEU A 717 2.90 -0.43 -24.22
N LEU A 718 3.87 0.16 -23.53
CA LEU A 718 4.31 1.54 -23.75
C LEU A 718 4.82 1.78 -25.17
N THR A 719 5.57 0.85 -25.78
CA THR A 719 6.01 0.97 -27.19
C THR A 719 4.82 1.05 -28.15
N SER A 720 3.77 0.24 -27.92
CA SER A 720 2.56 0.27 -28.75
C SER A 720 1.68 1.51 -28.48
N VAL A 721 1.58 1.94 -27.22
CA VAL A 721 0.88 3.18 -26.83
C VAL A 721 1.57 4.40 -27.42
N GLN A 722 2.90 4.52 -27.30
CA GLN A 722 3.71 5.60 -27.86
C GLN A 722 3.46 5.74 -29.37
N SER A 723 3.51 4.63 -30.11
CA SER A 723 3.26 4.63 -31.56
C SER A 723 1.86 5.14 -31.92
N SER A 724 0.85 4.76 -31.12
CA SER A 724 -0.54 5.20 -31.32
C SER A 724 -0.76 6.67 -30.95
N ILE A 725 -0.18 7.14 -29.83
CA ILE A 725 -0.25 8.54 -29.41
C ILE A 725 0.42 9.45 -30.44
N LEU A 726 1.60 9.08 -30.95
CA LEU A 726 2.28 9.86 -31.98
C LEU A 726 1.44 9.95 -33.28
N SER A 727 0.78 8.86 -33.69
CA SER A 727 -0.15 8.86 -34.82
C SER A 727 -1.37 9.77 -34.59
N PHE A 728 -1.94 9.75 -33.38
CA PHE A 728 -3.04 10.63 -32.99
C PHE A 728 -2.62 12.12 -32.97
N ILE A 729 -1.43 12.45 -32.46
CA ILE A 729 -0.89 13.82 -32.52
C ILE A 729 -0.61 14.21 -33.98
N GLN A 730 -0.08 13.31 -34.80
CA GLN A 730 0.22 13.60 -36.21
C GLN A 730 -1.05 13.88 -37.03
N SER A 731 -2.20 13.26 -36.72
CA SER A 731 -3.46 13.55 -37.41
C SER A 731 -3.97 14.97 -37.18
N ALA A 732 -3.53 15.66 -36.11
CA ALA A 732 -3.82 17.08 -35.90
C ALA A 732 -3.08 18.02 -36.88
N SER A 733 -2.10 17.51 -37.63
CA SER A 733 -1.32 18.25 -38.62
C SER A 733 -1.79 18.04 -40.06
N ASP A 734 -2.93 17.37 -40.27
CA ASP A 734 -3.56 17.26 -41.60
C ASP A 734 -3.98 18.66 -42.09
N PRO A 735 -3.52 19.12 -43.27
CA PRO A 735 -3.91 20.42 -43.81
C PRO A 735 -5.36 20.48 -44.34
N ASN A 736 -6.03 19.33 -44.56
CA ASN A 736 -7.44 19.24 -44.96
C ASN A 736 -8.23 18.25 -44.07
N PRO A 737 -8.27 18.46 -42.74
CA PRO A 737 -8.91 17.54 -41.82
C PRO A 737 -10.43 17.67 -41.93
N LYS A 738 -11.11 16.57 -42.28
CA LYS A 738 -12.58 16.55 -42.40
C LYS A 738 -13.31 16.82 -41.09
N SER A 739 -12.69 16.47 -39.96
CA SER A 739 -13.18 16.75 -38.61
C SER A 739 -12.07 16.46 -37.58
N LEU A 740 -12.19 17.06 -36.39
CA LEU A 740 -11.37 16.78 -35.19
C LEU A 740 -11.93 15.66 -34.30
N ILE A 741 -13.08 15.09 -34.65
CA ILE A 741 -13.79 13.98 -33.98
C ILE A 741 -14.72 13.28 -35.00
N ASP A 742 -14.99 11.99 -34.85
CA ASP A 742 -16.08 11.30 -35.55
C ASP A 742 -17.35 11.37 -34.67
N PRO A 743 -18.32 12.29 -34.92
CA PRO A 743 -19.32 12.66 -33.92
C PRO A 743 -20.57 11.79 -34.00
N HIS A 744 -20.86 11.05 -32.92
CA HIS A 744 -22.05 10.19 -32.80
C HIS A 744 -22.91 10.58 -31.59
N PRO A 745 -24.26 10.44 -31.65
CA PRO A 745 -25.13 10.54 -30.48
C PRO A 745 -24.77 9.49 -29.40
N PRO A 746 -25.02 9.74 -28.10
CA PRO A 746 -24.55 8.85 -27.03
C PRO A 746 -24.95 7.37 -27.18
N ALA A 747 -26.17 7.06 -27.61
CA ALA A 747 -26.63 5.67 -27.78
C ALA A 747 -25.97 4.97 -29.00
N GLU A 748 -25.62 5.72 -30.03
CA GLU A 748 -24.89 5.21 -31.19
C GLU A 748 -23.41 5.02 -30.83
N LEU A 749 -22.81 5.97 -30.12
CA LEU A 749 -21.43 5.87 -29.64
C LEU A 749 -21.26 4.72 -28.65
N ASP A 750 -22.20 4.51 -27.73
CA ASP A 750 -22.22 3.35 -26.82
C ASP A 750 -22.24 2.02 -27.61
N SER A 751 -23.07 1.95 -28.66
CA SER A 751 -23.14 0.81 -29.57
C SER A 751 -21.85 0.60 -30.40
N LEU A 752 -21.14 1.68 -30.74
CA LEU A 752 -19.87 1.66 -31.50
C LEU A 752 -18.66 1.33 -30.63
N LEU A 753 -18.63 1.80 -29.38
CA LEU A 753 -17.61 1.44 -28.40
C LEU A 753 -17.82 0.01 -27.89
N ASN A 754 -19.08 -0.42 -27.75
CA ASN A 754 -19.52 -1.76 -27.38
C ASN A 754 -18.78 -2.30 -26.14
N LEU A 755 -18.78 -1.52 -25.05
CA LEU A 755 -18.04 -1.75 -23.81
C LEU A 755 -18.61 -2.92 -22.99
N ASN A 756 -18.48 -4.13 -23.52
CA ASN A 756 -18.74 -5.36 -22.78
C ASN A 756 -17.48 -5.73 -21.98
N PHE A 757 -17.54 -5.59 -20.67
CA PHE A 757 -16.47 -6.01 -19.77
C PHE A 757 -16.42 -7.55 -19.74
N PRO A 758 -15.32 -8.18 -20.17
CA PRO A 758 -15.25 -9.63 -20.32
C PRO A 758 -14.83 -10.31 -19.00
N ASP A 759 -15.42 -11.48 -18.70
CA ASP A 759 -15.04 -12.32 -17.55
C ASP A 759 -13.57 -12.79 -17.60
N HIS A 760 -12.95 -12.72 -18.77
CA HIS A 760 -11.57 -13.09 -19.02
C HIS A 760 -10.83 -11.98 -19.77
N GLY A 761 -9.62 -11.64 -19.31
CA GLY A 761 -8.83 -10.55 -19.88
C GLY A 761 -8.45 -10.76 -21.36
N LEU A 762 -8.81 -9.80 -22.21
CA LEU A 762 -8.46 -9.76 -23.64
C LEU A 762 -7.00 -9.34 -23.92
N GLY A 763 -6.22 -9.07 -22.87
CA GLY A 763 -4.81 -8.70 -22.92
C GLY A 763 -4.49 -7.49 -23.81
N LYS A 764 -3.25 -7.45 -24.30
CA LYS A 764 -2.76 -6.41 -25.22
C LYS A 764 -3.66 -6.22 -26.47
N PRO A 765 -4.18 -7.26 -27.15
CA PRO A 765 -5.08 -7.07 -28.29
C PRO A 765 -6.36 -6.30 -27.95
N GLY A 766 -7.05 -6.66 -26.86
CA GLY A 766 -8.27 -5.96 -26.43
C GLY A 766 -7.99 -4.52 -26.00
N PHE A 767 -6.89 -4.31 -25.27
CA PHE A 767 -6.42 -2.97 -24.89
C PHE A 767 -6.16 -2.07 -26.11
N LEU A 768 -5.44 -2.57 -27.13
CA LEU A 768 -5.15 -1.80 -28.34
C LEU A 768 -6.40 -1.55 -29.19
N ALA A 769 -7.34 -2.49 -29.23
CA ALA A 769 -8.62 -2.31 -29.93
C ALA A 769 -9.44 -1.17 -29.32
N LEU A 770 -9.62 -1.18 -27.99
CA LEU A 770 -10.33 -0.10 -27.29
C LEU A 770 -9.59 1.24 -27.42
N MET A 771 -8.26 1.26 -27.28
CA MET A 771 -7.46 2.47 -27.51
C MET A 771 -7.66 3.06 -28.91
N SER A 772 -7.77 2.22 -29.95
CA SER A 772 -8.07 2.65 -31.32
C SER A 772 -9.46 3.28 -31.44
N HIS A 773 -10.47 2.69 -30.80
CA HIS A 773 -11.81 3.28 -30.74
C HIS A 773 -11.81 4.62 -29.98
N LEU A 774 -11.11 4.69 -28.84
CA LEU A 774 -10.98 5.94 -28.06
C LEU A 774 -10.30 7.03 -28.88
N HIS A 775 -9.20 6.75 -29.60
CA HIS A 775 -8.56 7.73 -30.50
C HIS A 775 -9.47 8.17 -31.66
N ARG A 776 -10.32 7.28 -32.20
CA ARG A 776 -11.24 7.64 -33.29
C ARG A 776 -12.40 8.53 -32.85
N TYR A 777 -13.02 8.19 -31.71
CA TYR A 777 -14.25 8.84 -31.25
C TYR A 777 -14.02 9.92 -30.17
N SER A 778 -12.77 10.23 -29.83
CA SER A 778 -12.41 11.37 -28.96
C SER A 778 -12.05 12.61 -29.78
N VAL A 779 -12.23 13.78 -29.18
CA VAL A 779 -11.74 15.05 -29.71
C VAL A 779 -10.21 15.06 -29.73
N ASN A 780 -9.62 15.31 -30.90
CA ASN A 780 -8.19 15.59 -30.98
C ASN A 780 -7.89 17.03 -30.58
N THR A 781 -7.54 17.24 -29.31
CA THR A 781 -7.22 18.56 -28.77
C THR A 781 -5.90 19.14 -29.26
N PHE A 782 -5.04 18.37 -29.97
CA PHE A 782 -3.89 18.91 -30.69
C PHE A 782 -4.29 19.65 -31.98
N HIS A 783 -5.51 19.45 -32.47
CA HIS A 783 -6.00 20.09 -33.68
C HIS A 783 -6.26 21.59 -33.48
N GLN A 784 -5.78 22.43 -34.40
CA GLN A 784 -5.85 23.89 -34.26
C GLN A 784 -7.28 24.45 -34.27
N GLY A 785 -8.23 23.71 -34.85
CA GLY A 785 -9.65 24.06 -34.82
C GLY A 785 -10.37 23.70 -33.51
N PHE A 786 -9.69 23.15 -32.50
CA PHE A 786 -10.25 23.01 -31.15
C PHE A 786 -10.23 24.37 -30.43
N LEU A 787 -11.37 25.08 -30.49
CA LEU A 787 -11.54 26.47 -30.05
C LEU A 787 -12.81 26.66 -29.19
N ASP A 788 -13.28 25.56 -28.58
CA ASP A 788 -14.59 25.44 -27.93
C ASP A 788 -14.53 25.81 -26.43
N LYS A 789 -13.66 25.12 -25.69
CA LYS A 789 -13.64 25.18 -24.22
C LYS A 789 -12.47 26.01 -23.71
N LEU A 790 -12.62 26.54 -22.50
CA LEU A 790 -11.57 27.26 -21.76
C LEU A 790 -10.51 26.30 -21.18
N TYR A 791 -10.01 25.38 -22.01
CA TYR A 791 -8.79 24.63 -21.74
C TYR A 791 -8.02 24.38 -23.05
N SER A 792 -6.71 24.45 -22.95
CA SER A 792 -5.79 24.35 -24.07
C SER A 792 -5.52 22.90 -24.47
N SER A 793 -4.94 22.74 -25.66
CA SER A 793 -4.25 21.51 -26.05
C SER A 793 -3.22 21.05 -25.00
N ASN A 794 -2.91 19.76 -24.98
CA ASN A 794 -1.77 19.25 -24.23
C ASN A 794 -0.45 19.61 -24.95
N ASN A 795 0.69 19.57 -24.23
CA ASN A 795 2.01 19.79 -24.81
C ASN A 795 2.94 18.57 -24.58
N PRO A 796 4.04 18.42 -25.34
CA PRO A 796 4.92 17.25 -25.23
C PRO A 796 5.52 17.04 -23.84
N VAL A 797 5.90 18.12 -23.14
CA VAL A 797 6.45 18.07 -21.76
C VAL A 797 5.36 17.66 -20.77
N GLY A 798 4.14 18.15 -20.97
CA GLY A 798 2.96 17.78 -20.21
C GLY A 798 2.67 16.27 -20.29
N LEU A 799 2.61 15.73 -21.52
CA LEU A 799 2.44 14.30 -21.77
C LEU A 799 3.53 13.46 -21.09
N ALA A 800 4.80 13.86 -21.20
CA ALA A 800 5.91 13.19 -20.53
C ALA A 800 5.81 13.28 -18.98
N SER A 801 5.34 14.42 -18.46
CA SER A 801 5.11 14.63 -17.02
C SER A 801 4.00 13.73 -16.48
N ASP A 802 2.94 13.50 -17.24
CA ASP A 802 1.86 12.59 -16.86
C ASP A 802 2.30 11.12 -16.84
N LEU A 803 3.14 10.70 -17.81
CA LEU A 803 3.77 9.37 -17.80
C LEU A 803 4.68 9.20 -16.57
N LEU A 804 5.50 10.22 -16.25
CA LEU A 804 6.35 10.21 -15.06
C LEU A 804 5.52 10.13 -13.77
N LEU A 805 4.47 10.95 -13.61
CA LEU A 805 3.58 10.88 -12.44
C LEU A 805 2.90 9.51 -12.30
N SER A 806 2.51 8.87 -13.41
CA SER A 806 1.94 7.52 -13.40
C SER A 806 2.96 6.45 -13.03
N SER A 807 4.23 6.61 -13.39
CA SER A 807 5.31 5.71 -12.96
C SER A 807 5.67 5.83 -11.48
N LEU A 808 5.53 7.03 -10.89
CA LEU A 808 5.78 7.26 -9.48
C LEU A 808 4.63 6.75 -8.60
N ASN A 809 3.38 6.99 -9.01
CA ASN A 809 2.15 6.58 -8.30
C ASN A 809 2.12 6.95 -6.79
N THR A 810 2.86 7.99 -6.38
CA THR A 810 2.95 8.46 -4.99
C THR A 810 1.84 9.44 -4.65
N ASN A 811 1.28 9.32 -3.45
CA ASN A 811 0.21 10.17 -2.92
C ASN A 811 0.80 11.33 -2.08
N LEU A 812 0.36 12.56 -2.32
CA LEU A 812 0.92 13.82 -1.79
C LEU A 812 0.47 14.21 -0.36
N HIS A 813 0.13 13.24 0.49
CA HIS A 813 -0.41 13.53 1.83
C HIS A 813 0.66 13.90 2.85
N VAL A 814 1.62 13.00 3.05
CA VAL A 814 2.74 13.18 3.99
C VAL A 814 4.05 13.22 3.24
N TYR A 815 5.00 13.98 3.79
CA TYR A 815 6.32 14.19 3.22
C TYR A 815 7.07 12.86 3.00
N GLN A 816 6.95 11.92 3.96
CA GLN A 816 7.67 10.64 3.93
C GLN A 816 7.43 9.81 2.66
N VAL A 817 6.21 9.82 2.09
CA VAL A 817 5.85 9.00 0.91
C VAL A 817 6.00 9.73 -0.42
N SER A 818 6.28 11.04 -0.39
CA SER A 818 6.28 11.89 -1.58
C SER A 818 7.31 13.03 -1.57
N PRO A 819 8.51 12.88 -0.95
CA PRO A 819 9.35 14.01 -0.54
C PRO A 819 9.76 14.91 -1.70
N ALA A 820 10.16 14.31 -2.83
CA ALA A 820 10.52 15.04 -4.04
C ALA A 820 9.35 15.84 -4.63
N LEU A 821 8.16 15.23 -4.73
CA LEU A 821 6.99 15.90 -5.31
C LEU A 821 6.44 17.00 -4.39
N THR A 822 6.52 16.81 -3.08
CA THR A 822 6.19 17.85 -2.08
C THR A 822 7.11 19.06 -2.18
N VAL A 823 8.42 18.85 -2.33
CA VAL A 823 9.38 19.95 -2.58
C VAL A 823 9.08 20.64 -3.90
N VAL A 824 8.82 19.89 -4.98
CA VAL A 824 8.45 20.46 -6.29
C VAL A 824 7.17 21.28 -6.18
N GLU A 825 6.13 20.79 -5.49
CA GLU A 825 4.89 21.54 -5.33
C GLU A 825 5.09 22.83 -4.55
N LYS A 826 5.71 22.78 -3.36
CA LYS A 826 5.96 24.00 -2.55
C LYS A 826 6.79 25.03 -3.32
N ARG A 827 7.85 24.60 -4.03
CA ARG A 827 8.70 25.50 -4.83
C ARG A 827 7.94 26.10 -6.02
N THR A 828 7.16 25.30 -6.74
CA THR A 828 6.38 25.75 -7.91
C THR A 828 5.25 26.70 -7.51
N ALA A 829 4.51 26.36 -6.45
CA ALA A 829 3.43 27.21 -5.94
C ALA A 829 3.97 28.52 -5.34
N ARG A 830 5.14 28.50 -4.68
CA ARG A 830 5.84 29.71 -4.24
C ARG A 830 6.27 30.57 -5.43
N ALA A 831 6.91 30.00 -6.45
CA ALA A 831 7.34 30.75 -7.63
C ALA A 831 6.15 31.40 -8.35
N LEU A 832 5.01 30.69 -8.47
CA LEU A 832 3.76 31.28 -8.95
C LEU A 832 3.26 32.44 -8.06
N ALA A 833 3.22 32.24 -6.73
CA ALA A 833 2.76 33.26 -5.79
C ALA A 833 3.61 34.54 -5.87
N GLU A 834 4.93 34.41 -5.98
CA GLU A 834 5.86 35.53 -6.15
C GLU A 834 5.61 36.31 -7.46
N MET A 835 5.21 35.63 -8.55
CA MET A 835 4.80 36.31 -9.80
C MET A 835 3.54 37.16 -9.64
N PHE A 836 2.58 36.73 -8.81
CA PHE A 836 1.39 37.53 -8.45
C PHE A 836 1.69 38.59 -7.36
N GLY A 837 2.95 38.81 -6.99
CA GLY A 837 3.34 39.81 -6.01
C GLY A 837 3.23 39.37 -4.55
N PHE A 838 2.83 38.12 -4.27
CA PHE A 838 2.85 37.56 -2.92
C PHE A 838 4.30 37.25 -2.49
N LYS A 839 4.99 38.26 -1.97
CA LYS A 839 6.42 38.21 -1.59
C LYS A 839 6.67 37.89 -0.11
N GLY A 840 5.64 37.46 0.62
CA GLY A 840 5.76 37.09 2.04
C GLY A 840 6.67 35.89 2.27
N GLN A 841 7.25 35.78 3.47
CA GLN A 841 8.06 34.60 3.84
C GLN A 841 7.25 33.30 3.73
N HIS A 842 5.98 33.31 4.12
CA HIS A 842 5.07 32.16 4.06
C HIS A 842 4.15 32.17 2.83
N ALA A 843 4.42 33.00 1.82
CA ALA A 843 3.66 33.01 0.57
C ALA A 843 3.88 31.71 -0.22
N GLY A 844 2.82 31.22 -0.87
CA GLY A 844 2.86 29.97 -1.62
C GLY A 844 1.48 29.46 -1.97
N GLY A 845 1.32 28.14 -2.07
CA GLY A 845 0.06 27.52 -2.40
C GLY A 845 0.12 26.00 -2.42
N VAL A 846 -1.00 25.39 -2.80
CA VAL A 846 -1.19 23.94 -2.92
C VAL A 846 -1.90 23.61 -4.24
N SER A 847 -1.55 22.49 -4.87
CA SER A 847 -2.23 22.10 -6.10
C SER A 847 -3.60 21.49 -5.84
N GLN A 848 -4.53 21.74 -6.77
CA GLN A 848 -5.96 21.42 -6.65
C GLN A 848 -6.47 20.73 -7.92
N PRO A 849 -7.43 19.80 -7.81
CA PRO A 849 -7.97 19.04 -8.94
C PRO A 849 -8.81 19.90 -9.92
N GLY A 850 -8.95 21.20 -9.68
CA GLY A 850 -9.60 22.14 -10.58
C GLY A 850 -9.80 23.51 -9.94
N GLY A 851 -10.03 24.55 -10.75
CA GLY A 851 -10.33 25.90 -10.24
C GLY A 851 -11.58 25.93 -9.34
N SER A 852 -12.60 25.10 -9.64
CA SER A 852 -13.77 24.94 -8.76
C SER A 852 -13.42 24.47 -7.35
N ALA A 853 -12.43 23.57 -7.20
CA ALA A 853 -11.98 23.07 -5.90
C ALA A 853 -11.13 24.11 -5.17
N ALA A 854 -10.26 24.85 -5.89
CA ALA A 854 -9.51 25.97 -5.34
C ALA A 854 -10.43 27.09 -4.82
N ASN A 855 -11.43 27.50 -5.61
CA ASN A 855 -12.44 28.49 -5.23
C ASN A 855 -13.35 28.02 -4.07
N GLN A 856 -13.61 26.71 -3.96
CA GLN A 856 -14.32 26.13 -2.82
C GLN A 856 -13.47 26.19 -1.55
N MET A 857 -12.19 25.83 -1.67
CA MET A 857 -11.25 25.82 -0.57
C MET A 857 -10.95 27.24 -0.05
N SER A 858 -10.81 28.24 -0.93
CA SER A 858 -10.62 29.64 -0.53
C SER A 858 -11.81 30.18 0.29
N ILE A 859 -13.06 29.81 -0.07
CA ILE A 859 -14.26 30.14 0.72
C ILE A 859 -14.19 29.52 2.12
N VAL A 860 -13.75 28.25 2.24
CA VAL A 860 -13.63 27.57 3.54
C VAL A 860 -12.52 28.18 4.38
N VAL A 861 -11.35 28.44 3.79
CA VAL A 861 -10.23 29.13 4.46
C VAL A 861 -10.69 30.49 4.97
N ALA A 862 -11.28 31.33 4.11
CA ALA A 862 -11.79 32.64 4.50
C ALA A 862 -12.81 32.59 5.65
N ARG A 863 -13.77 31.65 5.59
CA ARG A 863 -14.73 31.45 6.69
C ARG A 863 -14.04 31.02 7.97
N ASN A 864 -13.12 30.05 7.89
CA ASN A 864 -12.47 29.46 9.05
C ASN A 864 -11.40 30.38 9.68
N VAL A 865 -10.85 31.33 8.93
CA VAL A 865 -9.94 32.37 9.44
C VAL A 865 -10.72 33.54 10.06
N LEU A 866 -11.75 34.05 9.38
CA LEU A 866 -12.56 35.18 9.88
C LEU A 866 -13.56 34.78 10.98
N PHE A 867 -14.00 33.51 10.99
CA PHE A 867 -14.98 32.95 11.93
C PHE A 867 -14.53 31.54 12.40
N PRO A 868 -13.43 31.45 13.17
CA PRO A 868 -12.81 30.17 13.55
C PRO A 868 -13.72 29.28 14.41
N GLU A 869 -14.74 29.84 15.08
CA GLU A 869 -15.73 29.06 15.79
C GLU A 869 -16.52 28.12 14.86
N THR A 870 -16.60 28.44 13.56
CA THR A 870 -17.32 27.62 12.57
C THR A 870 -16.68 26.25 12.35
N LYS A 871 -15.35 26.10 12.57
CA LYS A 871 -14.66 24.81 12.54
C LYS A 871 -15.22 23.81 13.57
N ARG A 872 -15.73 24.31 14.71
CA ARG A 872 -16.13 23.48 15.86
C ARG A 872 -17.63 23.52 16.19
N LYS A 873 -18.34 24.60 15.80
CA LYS A 873 -19.77 24.83 16.11
C LYS A 873 -20.67 24.85 14.87
N GLY A 874 -20.10 24.65 13.67
CA GLY A 874 -20.83 24.87 12.41
C GLY A 874 -21.21 26.35 12.21
N LEU A 875 -22.19 26.61 11.35
CA LEU A 875 -22.57 27.99 10.99
C LEU A 875 -23.28 28.77 12.13
N GLY A 876 -23.84 28.05 13.10
CA GLY A 876 -24.70 28.64 14.13
C GLY A 876 -25.91 29.35 13.52
N GLY A 877 -26.20 30.56 14.00
CA GLY A 877 -27.24 31.44 13.44
C GLY A 877 -26.76 32.42 12.37
N ARG A 878 -25.50 32.31 11.89
CA ARG A 878 -24.94 33.25 10.91
C ARG A 878 -25.49 32.98 9.50
N ARG A 879 -25.89 34.03 8.80
CA ARG A 879 -26.25 33.97 7.36
C ARG A 879 -25.08 34.52 6.54
N PHE A 880 -24.14 33.66 6.20
CA PHE A 880 -22.96 34.05 5.42
C PHE A 880 -23.31 34.52 4.01
N VAL A 881 -22.64 35.56 3.52
CA VAL A 881 -22.85 36.12 2.17
C VAL A 881 -21.52 36.28 1.43
N VAL A 882 -21.54 35.88 0.16
CA VAL A 882 -20.43 35.86 -0.80
C VAL A 882 -20.79 36.77 -1.96
N PHE A 883 -19.96 37.76 -2.29
CA PHE A 883 -20.14 38.59 -3.48
C PHE A 883 -19.27 38.09 -4.64
N THR A 884 -19.80 38.18 -5.84
CA THR A 884 -19.08 37.86 -7.09
C THR A 884 -19.64 38.68 -8.23
N SER A 885 -18.93 38.80 -9.35
CA SER A 885 -19.47 39.45 -10.55
C SER A 885 -20.72 38.71 -11.05
N ARG A 886 -21.67 39.39 -11.70
CA ARG A 886 -22.79 38.75 -12.41
C ARG A 886 -22.31 37.80 -13.52
N HIS A 887 -21.07 37.95 -13.99
CA HIS A 887 -20.36 37.02 -14.89
C HIS A 887 -19.33 36.12 -14.16
N GLY A 888 -19.43 36.03 -12.83
CA GLY A 888 -18.58 35.21 -11.98
C GLY A 888 -18.78 33.71 -12.18
N HIS A 889 -17.84 32.91 -11.67
CA HIS A 889 -17.82 31.48 -11.93
C HIS A 889 -18.87 30.72 -11.09
N TYR A 890 -19.67 29.86 -11.74
CA TYR A 890 -20.76 29.10 -11.11
C TYR A 890 -20.31 28.19 -9.95
N SER A 891 -19.00 27.93 -9.80
CA SER A 891 -18.47 27.12 -8.70
C SER A 891 -18.78 27.70 -7.33
N LEU A 892 -18.99 29.03 -7.22
CA LEU A 892 -19.29 29.68 -5.95
C LEU A 892 -20.69 29.32 -5.44
N GLU A 893 -21.69 29.26 -6.33
CA GLU A 893 -23.04 28.77 -5.96
C GLU A 893 -22.99 27.31 -5.52
N LYS A 894 -22.23 26.47 -6.23
CA LYS A 894 -22.01 25.07 -5.81
C LYS A 894 -21.29 24.98 -4.47
N ALA A 895 -20.31 25.86 -4.21
CA ALA A 895 -19.62 25.95 -2.93
C ALA A 895 -20.59 26.34 -1.80
N ALA A 896 -21.41 27.37 -2.02
CA ALA A 896 -22.39 27.85 -1.05
C ALA A 896 -23.47 26.81 -0.74
N GLN A 897 -23.92 26.03 -1.73
CA GLN A 897 -24.78 24.86 -1.53
C GLN A 897 -24.07 23.78 -0.69
N MET A 898 -22.84 23.41 -1.06
CA MET A 898 -22.07 22.35 -0.40
C MET A 898 -21.69 22.68 1.05
N PHE A 899 -21.46 23.96 1.37
CA PHE A 899 -21.12 24.42 2.72
C PHE A 899 -22.32 24.88 3.56
N GLY A 900 -23.56 24.68 3.05
CA GLY A 900 -24.78 24.96 3.80
C GLY A 900 -25.18 26.43 3.90
N PHE A 901 -24.60 27.31 3.07
CA PHE A 901 -25.03 28.72 2.98
C PHE A 901 -26.31 28.88 2.13
N GLY A 902 -26.53 27.96 1.18
CA GLY A 902 -27.60 28.04 0.17
C GLY A 902 -27.18 28.87 -1.05
N ALA A 903 -27.83 28.65 -2.20
CA ALA A 903 -27.45 29.32 -3.45
C ALA A 903 -27.61 30.85 -3.37
N GLU A 904 -28.67 31.34 -2.71
CA GLU A 904 -28.96 32.76 -2.56
C GLU A 904 -27.88 33.53 -1.76
N ALA A 905 -27.04 32.85 -0.97
CA ALA A 905 -25.92 33.47 -0.27
C ALA A 905 -24.85 34.03 -1.24
N VAL A 906 -24.84 33.59 -2.50
CA VAL A 906 -23.98 34.14 -3.55
C VAL A 906 -24.73 35.27 -4.24
N ARG A 907 -24.24 36.50 -4.07
CA ARG A 907 -24.84 37.71 -4.60
C ARG A 907 -24.04 38.18 -5.82
N GLY A 908 -24.66 38.08 -7.00
CA GLY A 908 -24.12 38.61 -8.26
C GLY A 908 -24.19 40.14 -8.29
N VAL A 909 -23.02 40.77 -8.29
CA VAL A 909 -22.83 42.22 -8.41
C VAL A 909 -22.93 42.62 -9.88
N GLU A 910 -23.69 43.67 -10.16
CA GLU A 910 -23.84 44.19 -11.53
C GLU A 910 -22.51 44.62 -12.16
N ILE A 911 -22.49 44.55 -13.49
CA ILE A 911 -21.29 44.76 -14.31
C ILE A 911 -21.38 46.02 -15.16
N ASP A 912 -20.23 46.51 -15.61
CA ASP A 912 -20.13 47.53 -16.65
C ASP A 912 -20.28 46.94 -18.07
N LYS A 913 -20.29 47.81 -19.09
CA LYS A 913 -20.35 47.39 -20.51
C LYS A 913 -19.16 46.54 -20.97
N GLY A 914 -18.04 46.57 -20.25
CA GLY A 914 -16.88 45.72 -20.49
C GLY A 914 -16.95 44.37 -19.77
N GLY A 915 -18.03 44.09 -19.04
CA GLY A 915 -18.24 42.86 -18.29
C GLY A 915 -17.51 42.79 -16.95
N ARG A 916 -17.09 43.94 -16.40
CA ARG A 916 -16.33 44.06 -15.14
C ARG A 916 -17.25 44.45 -13.99
N MET A 917 -16.99 43.94 -12.78
CA MET A 917 -17.75 44.25 -11.56
C MET A 917 -17.82 45.77 -11.28
N ARG A 918 -19.01 46.27 -10.97
CA ARG A 918 -19.20 47.66 -10.52
C ARG A 918 -18.96 47.83 -9.02
N ILE A 919 -18.01 48.69 -8.69
CA ILE A 919 -17.57 48.94 -7.30
C ILE A 919 -18.60 49.70 -6.49
N ASP A 920 -19.31 50.66 -7.09
CA ASP A 920 -20.41 51.39 -6.45
C ASP A 920 -21.60 50.48 -6.09
N VAL A 921 -21.76 49.38 -6.83
CA VAL A 921 -22.79 48.37 -6.58
C VAL A 921 -22.31 47.38 -5.51
N LEU A 922 -21.05 46.91 -5.59
CA LEU A 922 -20.44 46.05 -4.57
C LEU A 922 -20.53 46.67 -3.18
N GLU A 923 -20.06 47.92 -3.01
CA GLU A 923 -20.02 48.58 -1.70
C GLU A 923 -21.43 48.80 -1.13
N ARG A 924 -22.39 49.18 -1.98
CA ARG A 924 -23.80 49.29 -1.57
C ARG A 924 -24.37 47.94 -1.10
N MET A 925 -24.17 46.87 -1.87
CA MET A 925 -24.68 45.54 -1.53
C MET A 925 -24.05 44.97 -0.24
N VAL A 926 -22.77 45.30 0.03
CA VAL A 926 -22.10 44.96 1.29
C VAL A 926 -22.77 45.67 2.49
N ILE A 927 -23.12 46.95 2.33
CA ILE A 927 -23.81 47.73 3.37
C ILE A 927 -25.22 47.18 3.61
N GLU A 928 -26.03 47.02 2.54
CA GLU A 928 -27.39 46.47 2.59
C GLU A 928 -27.44 45.09 3.26
N SER A 929 -26.44 44.24 2.99
CA SER A 929 -26.31 42.91 3.60
C SER A 929 -26.03 42.97 5.12
N LYS A 930 -25.15 43.89 5.56
CA LYS A 930 -24.90 44.13 7.00
C LYS A 930 -26.13 44.69 7.71
N GLU A 931 -26.80 45.67 7.11
CA GLU A 931 -28.03 46.26 7.65
C GLU A 931 -29.17 45.23 7.75
N SER A 932 -29.24 44.29 6.81
CA SER A 932 -30.18 43.17 6.82
C SER A 932 -29.88 42.10 7.88
N GLY A 933 -28.80 42.25 8.67
CA GLY A 933 -28.37 41.26 9.67
C GLY A 933 -27.82 39.97 9.04
N GLU A 934 -27.23 40.05 7.85
CA GLU A 934 -26.44 38.97 7.24
C GLU A 934 -24.95 39.09 7.68
N THR A 935 -24.12 38.15 7.26
CA THR A 935 -22.67 38.11 7.55
C THR A 935 -21.89 38.06 6.23
N PRO A 936 -21.78 39.21 5.52
CA PRO A 936 -20.89 39.30 4.37
C PRO A 936 -19.44 39.13 4.81
N PHE A 937 -18.70 38.26 4.13
CA PHE A 937 -17.32 37.93 4.52
C PHE A 937 -16.34 37.72 3.35
N TYR A 938 -16.82 37.62 2.12
CA TYR A 938 -15.99 37.19 0.98
C TYR A 938 -16.38 37.91 -0.31
N VAL A 939 -15.39 38.35 -1.08
CA VAL A 939 -15.57 38.88 -2.44
C VAL A 939 -14.70 38.09 -3.41
N ASN A 940 -15.33 37.55 -4.45
CA ASN A 940 -14.67 36.90 -5.57
C ASN A 940 -14.50 37.91 -6.72
N ALA A 941 -13.31 38.49 -6.84
CA ALA A 941 -12.92 39.20 -8.06
C ALA A 941 -12.52 38.20 -9.15
N THR A 942 -12.82 38.50 -10.42
CA THR A 942 -12.55 37.59 -11.55
C THR A 942 -11.48 38.20 -12.46
N ALA A 943 -10.41 37.45 -12.71
CA ALA A 943 -9.41 37.77 -13.72
C ALA A 943 -9.63 36.86 -14.94
N GLY A 944 -10.32 37.38 -15.95
CA GLY A 944 -10.72 36.66 -17.16
C GLY A 944 -12.07 35.95 -17.02
N THR A 945 -13.18 36.69 -17.07
CA THR A 945 -14.55 36.10 -16.99
C THR A 945 -14.82 35.04 -18.06
N THR A 946 -15.59 34.01 -17.71
CA THR A 946 -15.87 32.81 -18.54
C THR A 946 -16.42 33.13 -19.95
N VAL A 947 -17.18 34.22 -20.08
CA VAL A 947 -17.87 34.56 -21.34
C VAL A 947 -17.12 35.63 -22.12
N LEU A 948 -16.76 36.76 -21.49
CA LEU A 948 -16.19 37.92 -22.19
C LEU A 948 -14.68 38.10 -21.99
N GLY A 949 -14.05 37.38 -21.05
CA GLY A 949 -12.62 37.51 -20.76
C GLY A 949 -12.25 38.75 -19.95
N SER A 950 -13.24 39.40 -19.34
CA SER A 950 -13.09 40.65 -18.58
C SER A 950 -12.25 40.47 -17.31
N TYR A 951 -11.55 41.52 -16.89
CA TYR A 951 -10.81 41.57 -15.62
C TYR A 951 -11.48 42.60 -14.71
N ASP A 952 -11.89 42.19 -13.52
CA ASP A 952 -12.47 43.09 -12.52
C ASP A 952 -11.40 44.07 -11.97
N PRO A 953 -11.77 45.30 -11.55
CA PRO A 953 -10.80 46.29 -11.08
C PRO A 953 -10.31 45.96 -9.65
N LEU A 954 -9.26 45.15 -9.57
CA LEU A 954 -8.81 44.50 -8.33
C LEU A 954 -8.41 45.50 -7.21
N GLU A 955 -7.72 46.58 -7.54
CA GLU A 955 -7.33 47.61 -6.55
C GLU A 955 -8.54 48.24 -5.85
N GLU A 956 -9.61 48.50 -6.59
CA GLU A 956 -10.83 49.12 -6.07
C GLU A 956 -11.62 48.13 -5.20
N ILE A 957 -11.70 46.86 -5.62
CA ILE A 957 -12.28 45.76 -4.83
C ILE A 957 -11.52 45.57 -3.51
N ALA A 958 -10.18 45.57 -3.55
CA ALA A 958 -9.34 45.50 -2.35
C ALA A 958 -9.64 46.65 -1.38
N GLY A 959 -9.91 47.85 -1.91
CA GLY A 959 -10.36 49.00 -1.14
C GLY A 959 -11.66 48.74 -0.37
N VAL A 960 -12.68 48.18 -1.03
CA VAL A 960 -13.97 47.82 -0.40
C VAL A 960 -13.77 46.71 0.63
N CYS A 961 -13.01 45.66 0.30
CA CYS A 961 -12.77 44.52 1.18
C CYS A 961 -12.11 44.95 2.50
N ARG A 962 -11.08 45.82 2.44
CA ARG A 962 -10.44 46.38 3.65
C ARG A 962 -11.38 47.25 4.48
N ARG A 963 -12.20 48.11 3.85
CA ARG A 963 -13.16 48.97 4.58
C ARG A 963 -14.20 48.17 5.36
N HIS A 964 -14.59 47.00 4.85
CA HIS A 964 -15.67 46.21 5.44
C HIS A 964 -15.22 44.90 6.12
N GLY A 965 -13.93 44.58 6.14
CA GLY A 965 -13.40 43.36 6.77
C GLY A 965 -13.79 42.09 6.01
N LEU A 966 -13.72 42.11 4.68
CA LEU A 966 -14.02 40.97 3.81
C LEU A 966 -12.74 40.35 3.27
N TRP A 967 -12.73 39.03 3.10
CA TRP A 967 -11.69 38.30 2.39
C TRP A 967 -11.80 38.58 0.88
N MET A 968 -10.70 39.02 0.27
CA MET A 968 -10.58 39.17 -1.18
C MET A 968 -9.94 37.93 -1.80
N HIS A 969 -10.69 37.23 -2.64
CA HIS A 969 -10.16 36.18 -3.50
C HIS A 969 -10.20 36.60 -4.97
N VAL A 970 -9.15 36.26 -5.71
CA VAL A 970 -9.10 36.45 -7.16
C VAL A 970 -9.22 35.09 -7.85
N ASP A 971 -10.36 34.84 -8.49
CA ASP A 971 -10.50 33.74 -9.44
C ASP A 971 -9.79 34.13 -10.75
N ALA A 972 -8.50 33.78 -10.81
CA ALA A 972 -7.66 33.91 -11.99
C ALA A 972 -7.52 32.56 -12.72
N SER A 973 -8.50 31.64 -12.57
CA SER A 973 -8.48 30.32 -13.21
C SER A 973 -8.17 30.41 -14.70
N TRP A 974 -8.80 31.37 -15.40
CA TRP A 974 -8.62 31.57 -16.84
C TRP A 974 -7.57 32.64 -17.15
N GLY A 975 -7.73 33.85 -16.64
CA GLY A 975 -6.87 35.00 -16.98
C GLY A 975 -5.59 35.16 -16.16
N GLY A 976 -5.38 34.37 -15.10
CA GLY A 976 -4.17 34.44 -14.27
C GLY A 976 -2.85 34.20 -15.03
N PRO A 977 -2.77 33.26 -15.99
CA PRO A 977 -1.53 33.00 -16.73
C PRO A 977 -0.99 34.18 -17.57
N VAL A 978 -1.72 35.29 -17.72
CA VAL A 978 -1.16 36.51 -18.33
C VAL A 978 -0.04 37.14 -17.51
N VAL A 979 0.14 36.71 -16.25
CA VAL A 979 1.29 37.08 -15.40
C VAL A 979 2.65 36.72 -16.03
N PHE A 980 2.69 35.76 -16.96
CA PHE A 980 3.88 35.40 -17.72
C PHE A 980 4.20 36.37 -18.87
N SER A 981 3.25 37.18 -19.32
CA SER A 981 3.45 38.17 -20.38
C SER A 981 3.72 39.55 -19.78
N ASP A 982 4.82 40.18 -20.19
CA ASP A 982 5.16 41.55 -19.78
C ASP A 982 4.12 42.59 -20.24
N ARG A 983 3.42 42.32 -21.35
CA ARG A 983 2.33 43.15 -21.87
C ARG A 983 0.98 42.81 -21.23
N GLY A 984 0.78 41.55 -20.86
CA GLY A 984 -0.47 41.03 -20.28
C GLY A 984 -0.63 41.32 -18.78
N LYS A 985 0.46 41.31 -18.00
CA LYS A 985 0.44 41.39 -16.53
C LYS A 985 -0.25 42.63 -15.96
N GLU A 986 -0.27 43.76 -16.68
CA GLU A 986 -1.00 44.97 -16.25
C GLU A 986 -2.52 44.75 -16.08
N LYS A 987 -3.09 43.73 -16.75
CA LYS A 987 -4.49 43.31 -16.55
C LYS A 987 -4.76 42.76 -15.16
N LEU A 988 -3.72 42.39 -14.41
CA LEU A 988 -3.77 41.86 -13.05
C LEU A 988 -3.39 42.92 -11.98
N LYS A 989 -3.29 44.21 -12.33
CA LYS A 989 -2.92 45.27 -11.39
C LYS A 989 -3.84 45.26 -10.15
N GLY A 990 -3.25 45.15 -8.96
CA GLY A 990 -3.95 45.01 -7.69
C GLY A 990 -4.17 43.56 -7.23
N VAL A 991 -3.70 42.56 -7.98
CA VAL A 991 -3.77 41.13 -7.58
C VAL A 991 -2.93 40.84 -6.33
N GLU A 992 -1.83 41.56 -6.15
CA GLU A 992 -0.92 41.48 -5.00
C GLU A 992 -1.58 41.91 -3.68
N LEU A 993 -2.77 42.51 -3.76
CA LEU A 993 -3.58 42.98 -2.63
C LEU A 993 -4.61 41.96 -2.15
N ALA A 994 -4.74 40.83 -2.85
CA ALA A 994 -5.68 39.76 -2.52
C ALA A 994 -5.17 38.84 -1.39
N ASP A 995 -6.08 38.23 -0.65
CA ASP A 995 -5.76 37.29 0.40
C ASP A 995 -5.45 35.88 -0.17
N SER A 996 -6.15 35.49 -1.24
CA SER A 996 -5.84 34.28 -2.01
C SER A 996 -6.20 34.40 -3.49
N LEU A 997 -5.61 33.53 -4.32
CA LEU A 997 -5.81 33.49 -5.77
C LEU A 997 -5.89 32.05 -6.30
N THR A 998 -6.83 31.80 -7.21
CA THR A 998 -6.89 30.55 -7.98
C THR A 998 -6.23 30.73 -9.35
N ILE A 999 -5.40 29.79 -9.79
CA ILE A 999 -4.88 29.72 -11.17
C ILE A 999 -5.02 28.29 -11.72
N CYS A 1000 -5.39 28.15 -13.00
CA CYS A 1000 -5.40 26.88 -13.71
C CYS A 1000 -4.41 26.89 -14.90
N PRO A 1001 -3.13 26.53 -14.70
CA PRO A 1001 -2.17 26.35 -15.79
C PRO A 1001 -2.65 25.44 -16.92
N HIS A 1002 -3.48 24.44 -16.61
CA HIS A 1002 -4.08 23.56 -17.61
C HIS A 1002 -5.06 24.23 -18.58
N LYS A 1003 -5.40 25.51 -18.34
CA LYS A 1003 -6.33 26.23 -19.20
C LYS A 1003 -5.66 27.01 -20.33
N MET A 1004 -4.72 27.91 -19.99
CA MET A 1004 -4.10 28.79 -21.00
C MET A 1004 -2.70 28.32 -21.42
N LEU A 1005 -1.94 27.65 -20.52
CA LEU A 1005 -0.50 27.38 -20.71
C LEU A 1005 -0.18 26.04 -21.37
N GLY A 1006 -1.18 25.32 -21.91
CA GLY A 1006 -0.95 24.03 -22.56
C GLY A 1006 -0.67 22.85 -21.61
N ILE A 1007 -0.84 23.02 -20.29
CA ILE A 1007 -0.53 21.98 -19.30
C ILE A 1007 -1.65 20.92 -19.27
N PRO A 1008 -1.37 19.62 -19.10
CA PRO A 1008 -2.41 18.61 -19.01
C PRO A 1008 -3.37 18.83 -17.82
N VAL A 1009 -4.63 18.47 -18.06
CA VAL A 1009 -5.66 18.39 -17.01
C VAL A 1009 -5.42 17.12 -16.16
N THR A 1010 -5.45 17.16 -14.84
CA THR A 1010 -5.60 18.31 -13.94
C THR A 1010 -4.25 18.99 -13.64
N CYS A 1011 -4.26 20.32 -13.51
CA CYS A 1011 -3.17 21.12 -12.93
C CYS A 1011 -3.70 22.51 -12.56
N SER A 1012 -4.01 22.74 -11.28
CA SER A 1012 -4.50 24.03 -10.75
C SER A 1012 -3.85 24.31 -9.40
N PHE A 1013 -3.88 25.55 -8.94
CA PHE A 1013 -3.38 25.93 -7.62
C PHE A 1013 -4.35 26.88 -6.92
N LEU A 1014 -4.46 26.72 -5.60
CA LEU A 1014 -4.85 27.80 -4.70
C LEU A 1014 -3.57 28.39 -4.12
N LEU A 1015 -3.33 29.68 -4.38
CA LEU A 1015 -2.22 30.47 -3.86
C LEU A 1015 -2.72 31.38 -2.74
N SER A 1016 -1.86 31.69 -1.77
CA SER A 1016 -2.12 32.60 -0.65
C SER A 1016 -0.92 33.50 -0.40
N LYS A 1017 -1.19 34.72 0.09
CA LYS A 1017 -0.18 35.63 0.66
C LYS A 1017 0.55 35.01 1.86
N ASP A 1018 -0.13 34.12 2.60
CA ASP A 1018 0.36 33.46 3.81
C ASP A 1018 -0.28 32.06 3.94
N LEU A 1019 0.56 31.02 3.86
CA LEU A 1019 0.12 29.62 4.03
C LEU A 1019 -0.28 29.28 5.47
N ARG A 1020 0.07 30.10 6.47
CA ARG A 1020 -0.36 29.89 7.86
C ARG A 1020 -1.85 30.16 8.03
N GLU A 1021 -2.41 31.11 7.29
CA GLU A 1021 -3.87 31.34 7.23
C GLU A 1021 -4.59 30.14 6.59
N VAL A 1022 -4.02 29.55 5.53
CA VAL A 1022 -4.53 28.32 4.90
C VAL A 1022 -4.47 27.14 5.85
N HIS A 1023 -3.33 26.93 6.51
CA HIS A 1023 -3.13 25.89 7.52
C HIS A 1023 -4.10 26.04 8.69
N GLN A 1024 -4.15 27.21 9.33
CA GLN A 1024 -5.11 27.53 10.40
C GLN A 1024 -6.56 27.27 9.96
N GLY A 1025 -6.91 27.65 8.73
CA GLY A 1025 -8.22 27.41 8.13
C GLY A 1025 -8.56 25.92 7.99
N MET A 1026 -7.60 25.09 7.60
CA MET A 1026 -7.84 23.69 7.19
C MET A 1026 -7.47 22.62 8.23
N THR A 1027 -6.42 22.85 9.01
CA THR A 1027 -5.80 21.82 9.87
C THR A 1027 -6.76 21.23 10.90
N LEU A 1028 -6.58 19.94 11.19
CA LEU A 1028 -7.26 19.18 12.23
C LEU A 1028 -6.25 18.25 12.93
N PRO A 1029 -6.34 18.05 14.26
CA PRO A 1029 -5.43 17.13 14.95
C PRO A 1029 -5.72 15.67 14.54
N ALA A 1030 -4.93 15.14 13.60
CA ALA A 1030 -5.05 13.78 13.07
C ALA A 1030 -3.76 12.99 13.37
N GLY A 1031 -3.47 12.78 14.66
CA GLY A 1031 -2.22 12.19 15.17
C GLY A 1031 -1.90 10.73 14.79
N TYR A 1032 -2.66 10.14 13.86
CA TYR A 1032 -2.32 8.86 13.21
C TYR A 1032 -1.64 9.04 11.84
N LEU A 1033 -1.66 10.27 11.31
CA LEU A 1033 -1.24 10.62 9.96
C LEU A 1033 -0.26 11.80 9.96
N PHE A 1034 -0.58 12.84 10.73
CA PHE A 1034 0.29 13.99 10.96
C PHE A 1034 0.94 13.83 12.33
N HIS A 1035 2.24 13.55 12.34
CA HIS A 1035 3.04 13.58 13.56
C HIS A 1035 3.60 15.00 13.74
N GLU A 1036 3.82 15.43 14.98
CA GLU A 1036 4.31 16.79 15.25
C GLU A 1036 5.69 16.99 14.59
N MET A 1037 5.75 17.86 13.59
CA MET A 1037 6.96 18.24 12.88
C MET A 1037 7.57 19.46 13.55
N GLU A 1038 8.82 19.38 14.00
CA GLU A 1038 9.57 20.51 14.54
C GLU A 1038 9.83 21.56 13.43
N GLY A 1039 9.07 22.65 13.40
CA GLY A 1039 9.34 23.81 12.54
C GLY A 1039 8.12 24.65 12.15
N GLU A 1040 8.36 25.85 11.62
CA GLU A 1040 7.30 26.76 11.14
C GLU A 1040 6.72 26.40 9.76
N GLU A 1041 7.34 25.46 9.02
CA GLU A 1041 6.91 25.08 7.68
C GLU A 1041 6.09 23.79 7.67
N VAL A 1042 4.87 23.86 7.15
CA VAL A 1042 4.05 22.68 6.86
C VAL A 1042 4.64 21.92 5.67
N TRP A 1043 4.94 20.63 5.86
CA TRP A 1043 5.44 19.72 4.83
C TRP A 1043 4.44 18.61 4.46
N ASP A 1044 3.57 18.22 5.38
CA ASP A 1044 2.48 17.27 5.11
C ASP A 1044 1.32 18.00 4.43
N LEU A 1045 1.35 18.05 3.09
CA LEU A 1045 0.45 18.88 2.29
C LEU A 1045 -1.03 18.47 2.37
N ALA A 1046 -1.36 17.29 2.92
CA ALA A 1046 -2.76 16.96 3.22
C ALA A 1046 -3.33 17.84 4.36
N ASP A 1047 -2.53 18.29 5.33
CA ASP A 1047 -3.02 19.15 6.43
C ASP A 1047 -3.38 20.58 5.96
N LEU A 1048 -2.99 20.93 4.73
CA LEU A 1048 -3.41 22.14 4.04
C LEU A 1048 -4.69 21.97 3.22
N THR A 1049 -5.27 20.77 3.04
CA THR A 1049 -6.35 20.53 2.06
C THR A 1049 -7.43 19.56 2.59
N PRO A 1050 -8.64 19.52 2.00
CA PRO A 1050 -9.61 18.48 2.34
C PRO A 1050 -9.29 17.11 1.73
N GLN A 1051 -8.16 16.96 1.01
CA GLN A 1051 -7.80 15.76 0.25
C GLN A 1051 -6.63 15.03 0.89
N CYS A 1052 -6.89 13.85 1.45
CA CYS A 1052 -5.82 12.91 1.84
C CYS A 1052 -5.27 12.13 0.63
N GLY A 1053 -6.11 11.79 -0.36
CA GLY A 1053 -5.64 11.23 -1.63
C GLY A 1053 -5.39 12.32 -2.66
N ARG A 1054 -4.14 12.61 -3.03
CA ARG A 1054 -3.80 13.63 -4.04
C ARG A 1054 -2.58 13.24 -4.89
N ARG A 1055 -2.63 13.56 -6.18
CA ARG A 1055 -1.53 13.37 -7.15
C ARG A 1055 -0.64 14.61 -7.21
N GLY A 1056 0.65 14.43 -7.50
CA GLY A 1056 1.63 15.52 -7.62
C GLY A 1056 1.51 16.38 -8.90
N ASP A 1057 0.31 16.84 -9.25
CA ASP A 1057 0.02 17.54 -10.52
C ASP A 1057 0.84 18.84 -10.70
N ALA A 1058 1.40 19.40 -9.63
CA ALA A 1058 2.34 20.53 -9.70
C ALA A 1058 3.60 20.23 -10.54
N LEU A 1059 4.02 18.96 -10.62
CA LEU A 1059 5.18 18.53 -11.43
C LEU A 1059 5.00 18.88 -12.91
N LYS A 1060 3.76 18.83 -13.43
CA LYS A 1060 3.46 19.12 -14.84
C LYS A 1060 3.80 20.56 -15.21
N LEU A 1061 3.43 21.51 -14.34
CA LEU A 1061 3.83 22.91 -14.50
C LEU A 1061 5.34 23.07 -14.26
N ALA A 1062 5.89 22.46 -13.21
CA ALA A 1062 7.30 22.60 -12.87
C ALA A 1062 8.23 22.23 -14.06
N LEU A 1063 7.99 21.06 -14.67
CA LEU A 1063 8.79 20.59 -15.81
C LEU A 1063 8.55 21.42 -17.07
N ALA A 1064 7.29 21.81 -17.36
CA ALA A 1064 6.99 22.69 -18.49
C ALA A 1064 7.62 24.08 -18.32
N TRP A 1065 7.67 24.63 -17.10
CA TRP A 1065 8.28 25.91 -16.79
C TRP A 1065 9.81 25.84 -16.85
N ILE A 1066 10.43 24.75 -16.39
CA ILE A 1066 11.86 24.49 -16.59
C ILE A 1066 12.21 24.39 -18.08
N TYR A 1067 11.35 23.76 -18.89
CA TYR A 1067 11.58 23.53 -20.32
C TYR A 1067 11.37 24.80 -21.18
N HIS A 1068 10.28 25.55 -20.96
CA HIS A 1068 9.93 26.72 -21.76
C HIS A 1068 10.48 28.05 -21.19
N GLY A 1069 10.76 28.11 -19.88
CA GLY A 1069 11.05 29.34 -19.16
C GLY A 1069 9.83 30.28 -19.08
N SER A 1070 9.93 31.31 -18.22
CA SER A 1070 8.89 32.34 -18.13
C SER A 1070 8.72 33.10 -19.45
N GLU A 1071 9.83 33.36 -20.16
CA GLU A 1071 9.83 34.03 -21.46
C GLU A 1071 9.10 33.23 -22.56
N GLY A 1072 9.25 31.90 -22.56
CA GLY A 1072 8.55 31.02 -23.52
C GLY A 1072 7.04 31.04 -23.30
N PHE A 1073 6.59 30.95 -22.04
CA PHE A 1073 5.17 31.12 -21.72
C PHE A 1073 4.67 32.53 -22.06
N GLY A 1074 5.43 33.58 -21.75
CA GLY A 1074 5.09 34.97 -22.07
C GLY A 1074 4.86 35.16 -23.57
N LYS A 1075 5.82 34.73 -24.41
CA LYS A 1075 5.69 34.78 -25.88
C LYS A 1075 4.49 33.98 -26.41
N ALA A 1076 4.24 32.79 -25.86
CA ALA A 1076 3.11 31.95 -26.27
C ALA A 1076 1.75 32.60 -25.93
N VAL A 1077 1.64 33.20 -24.74
CA VAL A 1077 0.47 33.99 -24.34
C VAL A 1077 0.32 35.23 -25.24
N ASP A 1078 1.41 35.99 -25.46
CA ASP A 1078 1.38 37.19 -26.31
C ASP A 1078 0.96 36.89 -27.76
N GLN A 1079 1.47 35.80 -28.34
CA GLN A 1079 1.06 35.34 -29.67
C GLN A 1079 -0.43 34.96 -29.72
N ALA A 1080 -0.97 34.35 -28.66
CA ALA A 1080 -2.39 34.02 -28.58
C ALA A 1080 -3.26 35.28 -28.49
N PHE A 1081 -2.82 36.30 -27.74
CA PHE A 1081 -3.48 37.62 -27.70
C PHE A 1081 -3.46 38.31 -29.07
N ASP A 1082 -2.35 38.25 -29.79
CA ASP A 1082 -2.24 38.82 -31.13
C ASP A 1082 -3.15 38.08 -32.13
N THR A 1083 -3.28 36.75 -32.02
CA THR A 1083 -4.23 35.96 -32.83
C THR A 1083 -5.69 36.28 -32.46
N ALA A 1084 -6.01 36.48 -31.18
CA ALA A 1084 -7.35 36.85 -30.74
C ALA A 1084 -7.75 38.28 -31.19
N ALA A 1085 -6.83 39.24 -31.11
CA ALA A 1085 -7.03 40.57 -31.67
C ALA A 1085 -7.24 40.52 -33.19
N TYR A 1086 -6.42 39.73 -33.91
CA TYR A 1086 -6.57 39.55 -35.36
C TYR A 1086 -7.92 38.91 -35.76
N LEU A 1087 -8.40 37.93 -34.99
CA LEU A 1087 -9.75 37.38 -35.19
C LEU A 1087 -10.85 38.44 -34.97
N ALA A 1088 -10.70 39.32 -33.97
CA ALA A 1088 -11.64 40.42 -33.76
C ALA A 1088 -11.62 41.43 -34.92
N GLU A 1089 -10.45 41.74 -35.49
CA GLU A 1089 -10.31 42.56 -36.71
C GLU A 1089 -11.00 41.91 -37.91
N LEU A 1090 -10.79 40.61 -38.17
CA LEU A 1090 -11.44 39.86 -39.25
C LEU A 1090 -12.97 39.86 -39.12
N VAL A 1091 -13.48 39.59 -37.90
CA VAL A 1091 -14.91 39.62 -37.58
C VAL A 1091 -15.50 41.03 -37.79
N LYS A 1092 -14.77 42.08 -37.45
CA LYS A 1092 -15.20 43.48 -37.60
C LYS A 1092 -15.18 43.96 -39.06
N ALA A 1093 -14.25 43.46 -39.86
CA ALA A 1093 -14.09 43.82 -41.26
C ALA A 1093 -15.09 43.12 -42.20
N ARG A 1094 -15.67 41.97 -41.79
CA ARG A 1094 -16.46 41.11 -42.66
C ARG A 1094 -17.96 41.38 -42.57
N GLU A 1095 -18.62 41.52 -43.72
CA GLU A 1095 -20.07 41.70 -43.77
C GLU A 1095 -20.81 40.49 -43.19
N GLY A 1096 -21.91 40.76 -42.47
CA GLY A 1096 -22.74 39.76 -41.81
C GLY A 1096 -22.30 39.40 -40.39
N PHE A 1097 -21.09 39.75 -39.97
CA PHE A 1097 -20.59 39.56 -38.62
C PHE A 1097 -20.84 40.80 -37.75
N THR A 1098 -20.98 40.61 -36.43
CA THR A 1098 -21.04 41.69 -35.44
C THR A 1098 -20.26 41.30 -34.19
N LEU A 1099 -19.16 41.99 -33.91
CA LEU A 1099 -18.33 41.76 -32.73
C LEU A 1099 -19.09 42.11 -31.44
N VAL A 1100 -19.03 41.22 -30.44
CA VAL A 1100 -19.59 41.39 -29.09
C VAL A 1100 -18.49 41.64 -28.06
N SER A 1101 -17.31 41.03 -28.24
CA SER A 1101 -16.14 41.33 -27.40
C SER A 1101 -15.69 42.80 -27.54
N PRO A 1102 -15.06 43.38 -26.50
CA PRO A 1102 -14.24 44.58 -26.66
C PRO A 1102 -13.17 44.42 -27.75
N ASP A 1103 -12.71 45.54 -28.28
CA ASP A 1103 -11.69 45.62 -29.33
C ASP A 1103 -10.54 46.53 -28.83
N PRO A 1104 -9.33 45.99 -28.57
CA PRO A 1104 -8.96 44.57 -28.65
C PRO A 1104 -9.63 43.71 -27.56
N PRO A 1105 -9.75 42.39 -27.76
CA PRO A 1105 -10.31 41.47 -26.76
C PRO A 1105 -9.56 41.52 -25.42
N PRO A 1106 -10.26 41.43 -24.28
CA PRO A 1106 -9.63 41.55 -22.96
C PRO A 1106 -8.84 40.28 -22.59
N CYS A 1107 -9.21 39.12 -23.13
CA CYS A 1107 -8.54 37.83 -23.01
C CYS A 1107 -8.71 37.03 -24.33
N LEU A 1108 -8.33 35.75 -24.37
CA LEU A 1108 -8.22 34.95 -25.61
C LEU A 1108 -9.56 34.54 -26.25
N GLN A 1109 -10.70 34.82 -25.62
CA GLN A 1109 -12.02 34.58 -26.21
C GLN A 1109 -12.52 35.76 -27.07
N VAL A 1110 -12.99 35.45 -28.27
CA VAL A 1110 -13.62 36.40 -29.19
C VAL A 1110 -15.09 35.99 -29.39
N CYS A 1111 -15.98 36.90 -28.99
CA CYS A 1111 -17.42 36.70 -29.00
C CYS A 1111 -18.04 37.53 -30.13
N PHE A 1112 -18.87 36.91 -30.96
CA PHE A 1112 -19.53 37.61 -32.09
C PHE A 1112 -20.80 36.92 -32.58
N TYR A 1113 -21.70 37.74 -33.13
CA TYR A 1113 -22.87 37.26 -33.87
C TYR A 1113 -22.53 37.05 -35.35
N TYR A 1114 -23.22 36.08 -35.96
CA TYR A 1114 -23.30 35.93 -37.40
C TYR A 1114 -24.77 36.10 -37.85
N ARG A 1115 -24.99 36.94 -38.87
CA ARG A 1115 -26.23 37.64 -39.27
C ARG A 1115 -26.43 38.98 -38.54
N LYS A 1116 -26.45 40.06 -39.32
CA LYS A 1116 -26.74 41.43 -38.86
C LYS A 1116 -28.23 41.60 -38.55
N ARG A 1117 -28.56 42.13 -37.37
CA ARG A 1117 -29.94 42.48 -37.00
C ARG A 1117 -30.49 43.55 -37.95
N THR A 1118 -31.51 43.22 -38.73
CA THR A 1118 -32.16 44.18 -39.64
C THR A 1118 -33.17 45.04 -38.89
N ALA A 1119 -33.49 46.22 -39.43
CA ALA A 1119 -34.49 47.13 -38.83
C ALA A 1119 -35.92 46.55 -38.78
N GLN A 1120 -36.16 45.41 -39.43
CA GLN A 1120 -37.43 44.67 -39.45
C GLN A 1120 -37.42 43.45 -38.50
N ALA A 1121 -36.40 43.30 -37.64
CA ALA A 1121 -36.29 42.21 -36.68
C ALA A 1121 -37.41 42.26 -35.62
N GLY A 1122 -38.46 41.47 -35.83
CA GLY A 1122 -39.59 41.31 -34.91
C GLY A 1122 -39.27 40.46 -33.66
N SER A 1123 -40.30 40.17 -32.87
CA SER A 1123 -40.22 39.52 -31.55
C SER A 1123 -39.63 38.10 -31.51
N GLY A 1124 -39.31 37.48 -32.65
CA GLY A 1124 -38.66 36.17 -32.74
C GLY A 1124 -37.17 36.19 -33.11
N TRP A 1125 -36.53 37.38 -33.18
CA TRP A 1125 -35.11 37.49 -33.60
C TRP A 1125 -34.15 36.70 -32.73
N GLN A 1126 -34.29 36.77 -31.40
CA GLN A 1126 -33.41 36.10 -30.45
C GLN A 1126 -33.40 34.58 -30.65
N ASP A 1127 -34.58 33.97 -30.87
CA ASP A 1127 -34.71 32.53 -31.13
C ASP A 1127 -34.14 32.14 -32.50
N LEU A 1128 -34.40 32.96 -33.53
CA LEU A 1128 -33.88 32.72 -34.89
C LEU A 1128 -32.35 32.76 -34.91
N ASN A 1129 -31.76 33.78 -34.29
CA ASN A 1129 -30.31 33.93 -34.17
C ASN A 1129 -29.69 32.81 -33.31
N SER A 1130 -30.37 32.43 -32.23
CA SER A 1130 -29.94 31.32 -31.37
C SER A 1130 -29.92 29.98 -32.11
N ARG A 1131 -30.94 29.69 -32.93
CA ARG A 1131 -31.00 28.48 -33.77
C ARG A 1131 -29.98 28.51 -34.92
N ALA A 1132 -29.73 29.68 -35.51
CA ALA A 1132 -28.71 29.84 -36.55
C ALA A 1132 -27.30 29.60 -35.98
N THR A 1133 -26.99 30.20 -34.83
CA THR A 1133 -25.72 30.01 -34.12
C THR A 1133 -25.50 28.54 -33.72
N GLU A 1134 -26.52 27.87 -33.18
CA GLU A 1134 -26.46 26.43 -32.91
C GLU A 1134 -26.21 25.58 -34.18
N GLY A 1135 -26.83 25.95 -35.31
CA GLY A 1135 -26.63 25.30 -36.60
C GLY A 1135 -25.20 25.47 -37.11
N ILE A 1136 -24.66 26.69 -37.02
CA ILE A 1136 -23.27 27.00 -37.41
C ILE A 1136 -22.29 26.21 -36.55
N CYS A 1137 -22.39 26.26 -35.22
CA CYS A 1137 -21.50 25.50 -34.32
C CYS A 1137 -21.52 23.99 -34.60
N LYS A 1138 -22.67 23.41 -34.97
CA LYS A 1138 -22.76 22.00 -35.40
C LYS A 1138 -22.11 21.75 -36.76
N GLY A 1139 -22.34 22.65 -37.74
CA GLY A 1139 -21.78 22.56 -39.08
C GLY A 1139 -20.26 22.78 -39.16
N LEU A 1140 -19.69 23.51 -38.19
CA LEU A 1140 -18.25 23.74 -38.10
C LEU A 1140 -17.45 22.46 -37.82
N VAL A 1141 -18.04 21.47 -37.12
CA VAL A 1141 -17.34 20.22 -36.75
C VAL A 1141 -16.86 19.47 -37.98
N SER A 1142 -17.73 19.32 -39.00
CA SER A 1142 -17.39 18.71 -40.30
C SER A 1142 -16.57 19.60 -41.24
N LYS A 1143 -16.12 20.77 -40.75
CA LYS A 1143 -15.11 21.64 -41.37
C LYS A 1143 -13.81 21.71 -40.55
N GLY A 1144 -13.66 20.84 -39.55
CA GLY A 1144 -12.47 20.79 -38.70
C GLY A 1144 -12.45 21.81 -37.55
N PHE A 1145 -13.58 22.44 -37.21
CA PHE A 1145 -13.65 23.44 -36.12
C PHE A 1145 -14.66 23.05 -35.04
N MET A 1146 -14.31 23.24 -33.77
CA MET A 1146 -15.24 23.12 -32.64
C MET A 1146 -15.23 24.44 -31.88
N VAL A 1147 -16.41 25.07 -31.77
CA VAL A 1147 -16.61 26.41 -31.23
C VAL A 1147 -17.89 26.42 -30.40
N ASP A 1148 -17.86 27.03 -29.22
CA ASP A 1148 -19.01 27.12 -28.33
C ASP A 1148 -19.92 28.30 -28.67
N TYR A 1149 -21.07 28.35 -28.01
CA TYR A 1149 -21.91 29.54 -28.00
C TYR A 1149 -22.33 29.94 -26.58
N ALA A 1150 -22.62 31.22 -26.39
CA ALA A 1150 -23.09 31.77 -25.12
C ALA A 1150 -24.31 32.67 -25.33
N PRO A 1151 -25.20 32.82 -24.32
CA PRO A 1151 -26.36 33.70 -24.42
C PRO A 1151 -25.95 35.18 -24.42
N GLY A 1152 -26.67 36.01 -25.17
CA GLY A 1152 -26.51 37.46 -25.23
C GLY A 1152 -27.80 38.19 -25.64
N GLU A 1153 -27.73 39.52 -25.76
CA GLU A 1153 -28.90 40.39 -25.94
C GLU A 1153 -29.70 40.11 -27.23
N ASP A 1154 -29.03 39.81 -28.34
CA ASP A 1154 -29.66 39.48 -29.63
C ASP A 1154 -29.88 37.96 -29.80
N GLY A 1155 -29.82 37.19 -28.72
CA GLY A 1155 -29.79 35.72 -28.74
C GLY A 1155 -28.37 35.19 -28.51
N ARG A 1156 -28.13 33.90 -28.80
CA ARG A 1156 -26.81 33.30 -28.64
C ARG A 1156 -25.80 33.83 -29.68
N PHE A 1157 -24.55 34.02 -29.26
CA PHE A 1157 -23.41 34.37 -30.10
C PHE A 1157 -22.36 33.25 -30.10
N LEU A 1158 -21.51 33.20 -31.12
CA LEU A 1158 -20.34 32.31 -31.15
C LEU A 1158 -19.30 32.83 -30.15
N ARG A 1159 -18.72 31.92 -29.36
CA ARG A 1159 -17.58 32.19 -28.47
C ARG A 1159 -16.40 31.33 -28.91
N VAL A 1160 -15.48 31.93 -29.66
CA VAL A 1160 -14.23 31.30 -30.10
C VAL A 1160 -13.17 31.50 -29.03
N VAL A 1161 -12.60 30.42 -28.51
CA VAL A 1161 -11.50 30.46 -27.54
C VAL A 1161 -10.18 30.18 -28.27
N VAL A 1162 -9.35 31.21 -28.44
CA VAL A 1162 -8.02 31.08 -29.06
C VAL A 1162 -7.06 30.40 -28.08
N ASN A 1163 -6.24 29.47 -28.57
CA ASN A 1163 -5.23 28.75 -27.80
C ASN A 1163 -3.81 29.24 -28.14
N ILE A 1164 -2.83 28.95 -27.28
CA ILE A 1164 -1.41 29.32 -27.48
C ILE A 1164 -0.73 28.67 -28.70
N LEU A 1165 -1.39 27.72 -29.36
CA LEU A 1165 -0.93 27.12 -30.62
C LEU A 1165 -1.65 27.69 -31.86
N THR A 1166 -2.76 28.41 -31.67
CA THR A 1166 -3.67 28.82 -32.75
C THR A 1166 -3.01 29.87 -33.66
N THR A 1167 -2.94 29.55 -34.95
CA THR A 1167 -2.34 30.40 -35.99
C THR A 1167 -3.34 31.40 -36.59
N ARG A 1168 -2.83 32.47 -37.22
CA ARG A 1168 -3.66 33.44 -37.97
C ARG A 1168 -4.45 32.78 -39.10
N GLU A 1169 -3.79 31.94 -39.90
CA GLU A 1169 -4.42 31.13 -40.95
C GLU A 1169 -5.58 30.26 -40.43
N THR A 1170 -5.50 29.76 -39.19
CA THR A 1170 -6.60 28.99 -38.58
C THR A 1170 -7.82 29.86 -38.30
N VAL A 1171 -7.64 31.09 -37.80
CA VAL A 1171 -8.76 32.00 -37.54
C VAL A 1171 -9.33 32.63 -38.82
N GLU A 1172 -8.52 32.81 -39.86
CA GLU A 1172 -8.99 33.16 -41.22
C GLU A 1172 -9.95 32.10 -41.76
N ARG A 1173 -9.49 30.83 -41.83
CA ARG A 1173 -10.31 29.69 -42.28
C ARG A 1173 -11.56 29.48 -41.42
N LEU A 1174 -11.50 29.77 -40.12
CA LEU A 1174 -12.68 29.70 -39.24
C LEU A 1174 -13.76 30.70 -39.66
N VAL A 1175 -13.38 31.94 -39.96
CA VAL A 1175 -14.32 33.00 -40.36
C VAL A 1175 -14.93 32.68 -41.74
N ASP A 1176 -14.17 32.08 -42.65
CA ASP A 1176 -14.72 31.51 -43.90
C ASP A 1176 -15.73 30.39 -43.62
N ALA A 1177 -15.35 29.39 -42.80
CA ALA A 1177 -16.18 28.25 -42.46
C ALA A 1177 -17.51 28.65 -41.78
N VAL A 1178 -17.50 29.66 -40.90
CA VAL A 1178 -18.69 30.25 -40.28
C VAL A 1178 -19.64 30.81 -41.35
N ALA A 1179 -19.10 31.52 -42.35
CA ALA A 1179 -19.91 32.11 -43.41
C ALA A 1179 -20.55 31.04 -44.30
N GLU A 1180 -19.78 30.00 -44.68
CA GLU A 1180 -20.25 28.87 -45.48
C GLU A 1180 -21.37 28.07 -44.77
N CYS A 1181 -21.22 27.80 -43.47
CA CYS A 1181 -22.19 27.03 -42.68
C CYS A 1181 -23.60 27.66 -42.61
N CYS A 1182 -23.75 28.93 -43.01
CA CYS A 1182 -25.04 29.62 -43.03
C CYS A 1182 -25.64 29.75 -44.44
N THR A 1183 -24.98 29.23 -45.48
CA THR A 1183 -25.54 29.16 -46.85
C THR A 1183 -26.38 27.91 -47.10
N VAL A 1184 -26.51 27.07 -46.07
CA VAL A 1184 -27.32 25.84 -45.98
C VAL A 1184 -28.42 26.02 -44.94
#